data_AF-A0A936E685-F1
#
_entry.id   AF-A0A936E685-F1
#
_cell.length_a   1.000
_cell.length_b   1.000
_cell.length_c   1.000
_cell.angle_alpha   90.00
_cell.angle_beta   90.00
_cell.angle_gamma   90.00
#
_symmetry.space_group_name_H-M   'P 1'
#
loop_
_entity.id
_entity.type
_entity.pdbx_description
1 polymer ?
#
loop_
_entity_poly.entity_id
_entity_poly.type
_entity_poly.pdbx_seq_one_letter_code
_entity_poly.pdbx_strand_id
1 'polypeptide(L)'
;MTQKLSFNDVILRLLEFWKEQGCLVWQPYNIQVGAGTMNPATILRVLGPEPWNVVYVEPSIRPDDGRFGDNPNRMQQHHQLQVILQPDPGNPQELYLQSLEAIGIKREEHDIRFVEDNWESPALGAWGLGWEVWLDGQEITQFTYFQQAGSLDLDPVAVEITYGLDRIVTVIQDVDSVWDMEFGAGVGYDQALLQSEIEHCHYYFHVADVDALKLIYEGYEREASRCLEAGLVAPAHDYNLKCSHLFNVMDTRGAVGVTERANYFKRMRNMAREISKAYIAQREKLGFPMLAKAPAKWQAPPLQTADPIQLAQTEFPHTFVLEIGSEELPPDDVTTAVRQLQTAVPALLHELRIPHDSVEVFGTPRRLAVIVQNMAGKQTDLQMEVTGPPAERAFDAEGKPTKAAEGFARSRGLEVSALRIKEEGGKRYVSAEVFEQGRPTAAVLADKMPSLIAGIKFPKSMRWNGTNISYSRPLRWLVALYGPDVVPFAYAGVASGRLSRGLRPAGSPAIWLDEAENYLSIMAAHGIVVSADKRAHIIASVAKQTAAELEGTIPDDTGLLAEVTNLVERPTVFVGQFEDKFLVLPDEVLVAVMRKHQRYFPVYGADGKLLPRFIGVRNGDAEHLDKVVHGNEQVIRARFADADFFFRQDRERPLAEFIPDLAKLTFQAELGSMLDKTKRLEALVPQVGQMLGLDEAQLATAARAASLAKADLATSMVVEMTSLQGVMGAQYALASGEDAAVGQAISQQYEAISTTKPALALALADRLDSLLGLFAVGLAPKGSNDPFALRRAAIHLIENLLANEQSFDLRLALRHTAAHLPIAADVDVQKAVLGFIADRLQVILQEKGLSATTVRAVLAEQAHNPFGASGATAVLAEAQTRPDWEQLLDAYARCVRITRTQATQYALRPEAFGLAAEQGLLAAYQQAERRRSGEPDDGDVYREFGVGCASHHGLF
;
A
#
# COMPACT_ATOMS: atom_id res chain seq x y z
N MET A 1 44.61 1.95 -18.05
CA MET A 1 43.28 1.42 -17.67
C MET A 1 43.48 0.66 -16.38
N THR A 2 42.83 1.08 -15.29
CA THR A 2 42.72 0.27 -14.07
C THR A 2 42.02 -1.03 -14.45
N GLN A 3 42.58 -2.18 -14.08
CA GLN A 3 41.95 -3.47 -14.32
C GLN A 3 40.61 -3.51 -13.56
N LYS A 4 39.50 -3.74 -14.27
CA LYS A 4 38.17 -3.91 -13.66
C LYS A 4 38.20 -5.17 -12.78
N LEU A 5 37.45 -5.18 -11.68
CA LEU A 5 37.46 -6.31 -10.75
C LEU A 5 36.73 -7.51 -11.37
N SER A 6 37.32 -8.71 -11.28
CA SER A 6 36.62 -9.94 -11.61
C SER A 6 35.52 -10.23 -10.59
N PHE A 7 34.59 -11.12 -10.94
CA PHE A 7 33.55 -11.58 -10.01
C PHE A 7 34.14 -12.14 -8.70
N ASN A 8 35.24 -12.90 -8.80
CA ASN A 8 35.97 -13.42 -7.64
C ASN A 8 36.64 -12.32 -6.81
N ASP A 9 37.21 -11.29 -7.44
CA ASP A 9 37.82 -10.16 -6.71
C ASP A 9 36.79 -9.40 -5.88
N VAL A 10 35.59 -9.19 -6.43
CA VAL A 10 34.48 -8.52 -5.73
C VAL A 10 34.05 -9.31 -4.50
N ILE A 11 33.87 -10.63 -4.63
CA ILE A 11 33.56 -11.51 -3.49
C ILE A 11 34.63 -11.39 -2.41
N LEU A 12 35.91 -11.54 -2.77
CA LEU A 12 37.01 -11.53 -1.80
C LEU A 12 37.09 -10.19 -1.06
N ARG A 13 36.89 -9.06 -1.75
CA ARG A 13 36.90 -7.73 -1.13
C ARG A 13 35.72 -7.51 -0.19
N LEU A 14 34.52 -7.94 -0.56
CA LEU A 14 33.34 -7.81 0.32
C LEU A 14 33.48 -8.70 1.56
N LEU A 15 33.95 -9.94 1.40
CA LEU A 15 34.23 -10.82 2.53
C LEU A 15 35.28 -10.22 3.47
N GLU A 16 36.37 -9.67 2.92
CA GLU A 16 37.41 -9.02 3.73
C GLU A 16 36.86 -7.77 4.44
N PHE A 17 36.11 -6.90 3.74
CA PHE A 17 35.49 -5.72 4.32
C PHE A 17 34.61 -6.09 5.52
N TRP A 18 33.69 -7.04 5.38
CA TRP A 18 32.81 -7.44 6.47
C TRP A 18 33.55 -8.17 7.59
N LYS A 19 34.61 -8.93 7.27
CA LYS A 19 35.51 -9.50 8.29
C LYS A 19 36.19 -8.40 9.11
N GLU A 20 36.67 -7.33 8.48
CA GLU A 20 37.23 -6.14 9.16
C GLU A 20 36.17 -5.36 9.95
N GLN A 21 34.90 -5.43 9.53
CA GLN A 21 33.79 -4.95 10.34
C GLN A 21 33.54 -5.83 11.57
N GLY A 22 34.01 -7.08 11.58
CA GLY A 22 33.95 -8.01 12.71
C GLY A 22 32.90 -9.11 12.51
N CYS A 23 32.43 -9.34 11.28
CA CYS A 23 31.58 -10.46 10.95
C CYS A 23 32.40 -11.77 10.89
N LEU A 24 31.77 -12.86 11.32
CA LEU A 24 32.26 -14.20 11.02
C LEU A 24 32.10 -14.46 9.51
N VAL A 25 33.15 -14.91 8.84
CA VAL A 25 33.04 -15.39 7.46
C VAL A 25 32.52 -16.82 7.47
N TRP A 26 31.28 -17.02 7.02
CA TRP A 26 30.63 -18.32 6.89
C TRP A 26 30.76 -18.87 5.47
N GLN A 27 30.25 -20.08 5.23
CA GLN A 27 30.34 -20.78 3.96
C GLN A 27 28.95 -20.98 3.34
N PRO A 28 28.86 -21.09 1.99
CA PRO A 28 27.65 -21.54 1.32
C PRO A 28 27.09 -22.81 1.95
N TYR A 29 25.76 -22.91 2.02
CA TYR A 29 25.13 -24.12 2.53
C TYR A 29 25.16 -25.24 1.48
N ASN A 30 25.28 -26.49 1.92
CA ASN A 30 25.40 -27.64 1.02
C ASN A 30 24.03 -28.23 0.59
N ILE A 31 22.95 -27.46 0.75
CA ILE A 31 21.60 -27.80 0.31
C ILE A 31 21.10 -26.66 -0.59
N GLN A 32 20.37 -27.00 -1.65
CA GLN A 32 19.76 -25.99 -2.52
C GLN A 32 18.82 -25.08 -1.72
N VAL A 33 19.09 -23.78 -1.77
CA VAL A 33 18.30 -22.73 -1.12
C VAL A 33 18.01 -21.62 -2.12
N GLY A 34 16.85 -20.96 -1.98
CA GLY A 34 16.47 -19.84 -2.87
C GLY A 34 17.03 -18.47 -2.45
N ALA A 35 17.61 -18.39 -1.25
CA ALA A 35 18.24 -17.19 -0.70
C ALA A 35 19.17 -17.51 0.48
N GLY A 36 20.15 -16.64 0.73
CA GLY A 36 21.02 -16.63 1.91
C GLY A 36 20.26 -16.66 3.23
N THR A 37 19.05 -16.09 3.27
CA THR A 37 18.17 -16.13 4.43
C THR A 37 17.88 -17.55 4.92
N MET A 38 17.74 -18.52 4.00
CA MET A 38 17.38 -19.91 4.33
C MET A 38 18.50 -20.70 4.99
N ASN A 39 19.75 -20.27 4.83
CA ASN A 39 20.90 -20.88 5.48
C ASN A 39 20.71 -20.82 7.01
N PRO A 40 20.99 -21.91 7.76
CA PRO A 40 20.87 -21.91 9.21
C PRO A 40 21.72 -20.82 9.89
N ALA A 41 22.78 -20.32 9.25
CA ALA A 41 23.55 -19.17 9.71
C ALA A 41 22.78 -17.84 9.67
N THR A 42 21.60 -17.79 9.03
CA THR A 42 20.66 -16.68 9.12
C THR A 42 19.41 -17.11 9.88
N ILE A 43 18.51 -17.90 9.27
CA ILE A 43 17.13 -18.10 9.79
C ILE A 43 17.07 -18.67 11.21
N LEU A 44 18.02 -19.52 11.60
CA LEU A 44 18.08 -20.04 12.97
C LEU A 44 18.85 -19.08 13.88
N ARG A 45 19.92 -18.45 13.39
CA ARG A 45 20.78 -17.60 14.21
C ARG A 45 20.17 -16.26 14.58
N VAL A 46 19.22 -15.76 13.79
CA VAL A 46 18.45 -14.57 14.14
C VAL A 46 17.53 -14.76 15.34
N LEU A 47 17.27 -16.03 15.73
CA LEU A 47 16.37 -16.37 16.82
C LEU A 47 17.06 -16.31 18.19
N GLY A 48 16.38 -15.68 19.14
CA GLY A 48 16.84 -15.56 20.52
C GLY A 48 17.77 -14.36 20.76
N PRO A 49 18.29 -14.21 21.99
CA PRO A 49 18.98 -13.00 22.42
C PRO A 49 20.48 -12.96 22.05
N GLU A 50 21.01 -14.04 21.46
CA GLU A 50 22.44 -14.15 21.20
C GLU A 50 22.88 -13.20 20.07
N PRO A 51 23.94 -12.40 20.26
CA PRO A 51 24.46 -11.57 19.19
C PRO A 51 25.09 -12.43 18.10
N TRP A 52 24.86 -12.05 16.85
CA TRP A 52 25.30 -12.80 15.68
C TRP A 52 25.60 -11.87 14.51
N ASN A 53 26.86 -11.82 14.09
CA ASN A 53 27.31 -11.03 12.96
C ASN A 53 28.06 -11.94 11.99
N VAL A 54 27.54 -12.12 10.79
CA VAL A 54 28.06 -13.09 9.82
C VAL A 54 28.02 -12.53 8.41
N VAL A 55 28.97 -12.94 7.56
CA VAL A 55 28.99 -12.68 6.12
C VAL A 55 29.31 -13.97 5.36
N TYR A 56 28.65 -14.23 4.24
CA TYR A 56 28.94 -15.37 3.38
C TYR A 56 28.38 -15.20 1.97
N VAL A 57 28.93 -15.97 1.02
CA VAL A 57 28.31 -16.13 -0.30
C VAL A 57 27.26 -17.24 -0.22
N GLU A 58 26.13 -17.08 -0.89
CA GLU A 58 25.11 -18.11 -1.06
C GLU A 58 24.69 -18.23 -2.54
N PRO A 59 25.15 -19.28 -3.25
CA PRO A 59 24.56 -19.68 -4.52
C PRO A 59 23.09 -20.04 -4.31
N SER A 60 22.23 -19.19 -4.83
CA SER A 60 20.78 -19.23 -4.61
C SER A 60 20.10 -19.75 -5.86
N ILE A 61 19.21 -20.73 -5.69
CA ILE A 61 18.54 -21.44 -6.79
C ILE A 61 17.05 -21.10 -6.80
N ARG A 62 16.61 -20.49 -7.89
CA ARG A 62 15.23 -20.10 -8.18
C ARG A 62 14.82 -20.70 -9.53
N PRO A 63 14.22 -21.91 -9.53
CA PRO A 63 13.87 -22.63 -10.75
C PRO A 63 13.04 -21.83 -11.77
N ASP A 64 12.13 -20.98 -11.29
CA ASP A 64 11.24 -20.11 -12.07
C ASP A 64 11.96 -18.93 -12.75
N ASP A 65 13.13 -18.55 -12.23
CA ASP A 65 13.97 -17.50 -12.81
C ASP A 65 14.80 -17.98 -14.01
N GLY A 66 14.82 -19.28 -14.32
CA GLY A 66 15.61 -19.84 -15.42
C GLY A 66 15.23 -19.29 -16.81
N ARG A 67 16.22 -18.95 -17.65
CA ARG A 67 15.99 -18.37 -19.00
C ARG A 67 16.88 -18.95 -20.10
N PHE A 68 17.38 -20.18 -19.95
CA PHE A 68 18.17 -20.89 -20.97
C PHE A 68 19.41 -20.11 -21.48
N GLY A 69 19.91 -19.12 -20.72
CA GLY A 69 21.00 -18.26 -21.15
C GLY A 69 20.62 -17.12 -22.11
N ASP A 70 19.34 -16.99 -22.48
CA ASP A 70 18.88 -15.97 -23.43
C ASP A 70 18.69 -14.59 -22.77
N ASN A 71 18.65 -14.54 -21.43
CA ASN A 71 18.40 -13.33 -20.67
C ASN A 71 19.71 -12.70 -20.14
N PRO A 72 19.89 -11.37 -20.23
CA PRO A 72 21.10 -10.71 -19.76
C PRO A 72 21.25 -10.63 -18.23
N ASN A 73 20.17 -10.80 -17.46
CA ASN A 73 20.15 -10.51 -16.02
C ASN A 73 19.43 -11.55 -15.15
N ARG A 74 18.77 -12.54 -15.76
CA ARG A 74 17.97 -13.55 -15.05
C ARG A 74 18.44 -14.96 -15.39
N MET A 75 18.59 -15.78 -14.36
CA MET A 75 19.14 -17.14 -14.41
C MET A 75 18.59 -17.95 -13.24
N GLN A 76 18.55 -19.29 -13.35
CA GLN A 76 18.02 -20.12 -12.27
C GLN A 76 18.94 -20.18 -11.04
N GLN A 77 20.25 -19.96 -11.22
CA GLN A 77 21.21 -19.85 -10.12
C GLN A 77 21.91 -18.50 -10.18
N HIS A 78 21.77 -17.72 -9.11
CA HIS A 78 22.48 -16.45 -8.91
C HIS A 78 23.24 -16.47 -7.59
N HIS A 79 24.16 -15.53 -7.40
CA HIS A 79 25.02 -15.50 -6.23
C HIS A 79 24.67 -14.31 -5.34
N GLN A 80 24.27 -14.64 -4.11
CA GLN A 80 24.08 -13.65 -3.09
C GLN A 80 25.34 -13.51 -2.24
N LEU A 81 25.65 -12.30 -1.78
CA LEU A 81 26.46 -12.13 -0.58
C LEU A 81 25.52 -11.71 0.55
N GLN A 82 25.49 -12.52 1.59
CA GLN A 82 24.58 -12.39 2.72
C GLN A 82 25.33 -11.82 3.91
N VAL A 83 24.76 -10.80 4.56
CA VAL A 83 25.24 -10.26 5.83
C VAL A 83 24.09 -10.25 6.81
N ILE A 84 24.34 -10.74 8.04
CA ILE A 84 23.45 -10.53 9.19
C ILE A 84 24.20 -9.74 10.24
N LEU A 85 23.56 -8.72 10.77
CA LEU A 85 24.03 -7.92 11.91
C LEU A 85 22.98 -7.98 13.02
N GLN A 86 23.34 -8.57 14.15
CA GLN A 86 22.44 -8.70 15.30
C GLN A 86 23.21 -8.45 16.60
N PRO A 87 22.86 -7.40 17.36
CA PRO A 87 21.80 -6.41 17.11
C PRO A 87 22.14 -5.38 16.00
N ASP A 88 21.19 -4.50 15.65
CA ASP A 88 21.45 -3.31 14.81
C ASP A 88 22.66 -2.50 15.32
N PRO A 89 23.69 -2.24 14.48
CA PRO A 89 24.85 -1.44 14.87
C PRO A 89 24.58 0.07 14.96
N GLY A 90 23.41 0.54 14.53
CA GLY A 90 23.03 1.96 14.57
C GLY A 90 23.37 2.76 13.32
N ASN A 91 24.20 2.22 12.42
CA ASN A 91 24.61 2.80 11.14
C ASN A 91 24.75 1.77 10.00
N PRO A 92 23.86 0.77 9.87
CA PRO A 92 24.09 -0.33 8.92
C PRO A 92 24.00 0.11 7.45
N GLN A 93 23.23 1.15 7.12
CA GLN A 93 23.21 1.73 5.77
C GLN A 93 24.57 2.36 5.41
N GLU A 94 25.23 3.04 6.34
CA GLU A 94 26.54 3.65 6.13
C GLU A 94 27.63 2.59 5.95
N LEU A 95 27.57 1.50 6.72
CA LEU A 95 28.46 0.34 6.55
C LEU A 95 28.25 -0.33 5.18
N TYR A 96 27.00 -0.47 4.75
CA TYR A 96 26.67 -0.95 3.41
C TYR A 96 27.26 -0.06 2.30
N LEU A 97 27.08 1.26 2.38
CA LEU A 97 27.63 2.17 1.36
C LEU A 97 29.16 2.15 1.33
N GLN A 98 29.81 1.99 2.48
CA GLN A 98 31.27 1.81 2.57
C GLN A 98 31.74 0.49 1.93
N SER A 99 30.92 -0.57 1.97
CA SER A 99 31.24 -1.83 1.32
C SER A 99 31.21 -1.70 -0.21
N LEU A 100 30.29 -0.90 -0.76
CA LEU A 100 30.24 -0.57 -2.18
C LEU A 100 31.48 0.23 -2.61
N GLU A 101 31.94 1.17 -1.79
CA GLU A 101 33.18 1.92 -2.03
C GLU A 101 34.42 1.00 -2.04
N ALA A 102 34.45 -0.01 -1.16
CA ALA A 102 35.54 -0.98 -1.10
C ALA A 102 35.71 -1.81 -2.40
N ILE A 103 34.64 -1.95 -3.19
CA ILE A 103 34.64 -2.59 -4.51
C ILE A 103 34.65 -1.60 -5.67
N GLY A 104 34.82 -0.30 -5.40
CA GLY A 104 35.05 0.73 -6.40
C GLY A 104 33.80 1.47 -6.87
N ILE A 105 32.63 1.23 -6.27
CA ILE A 105 31.40 1.98 -6.54
C ILE A 105 31.37 3.19 -5.61
N LYS A 106 31.57 4.38 -6.17
CA LYS A 106 31.59 5.63 -5.41
C LYS A 106 30.22 6.30 -5.41
N ARG A 107 29.70 6.60 -4.22
CA ARG A 107 28.34 7.14 -4.04
C ARG A 107 28.12 8.51 -4.68
N GLU A 108 29.17 9.27 -4.95
CA GLU A 108 29.12 10.58 -5.63
C GLU A 108 29.03 10.46 -7.16
N GLU A 109 29.41 9.31 -7.72
CA GLU A 109 29.40 9.06 -9.17
C GLU A 109 28.10 8.38 -9.65
N HIS A 110 27.23 7.97 -8.72
CA HIS A 110 26.06 7.13 -8.98
C HIS A 110 24.83 7.56 -8.16
N ASP A 111 23.62 7.29 -8.65
CA ASP A 111 22.37 7.51 -7.93
C ASP A 111 21.99 6.25 -7.14
N ILE A 112 22.36 6.22 -5.86
CA ILE A 112 22.05 5.12 -4.93
C ILE A 112 20.80 5.46 -4.11
N ARG A 113 19.75 4.65 -4.24
CA ARG A 113 18.45 4.86 -3.58
C ARG A 113 18.03 3.69 -2.74
N PHE A 114 17.43 4.00 -1.60
CA PHE A 114 16.75 3.03 -0.74
C PHE A 114 15.24 3.17 -0.99
N VAL A 115 14.71 2.36 -1.89
CA VAL A 115 13.30 2.37 -2.29
C VAL A 115 12.56 1.37 -1.42
N GLU A 116 11.39 1.75 -0.87
CA GLU A 116 10.63 0.83 -0.03
C GLU A 116 10.36 -0.49 -0.76
N ASP A 117 10.76 -1.57 -0.10
CA ASP A 117 10.26 -2.91 -0.37
C ASP A 117 10.22 -3.71 0.94
N ASN A 118 9.07 -4.32 1.24
CA ASN A 118 8.86 -5.05 2.47
C ASN A 118 8.97 -6.54 2.17
N TRP A 119 9.92 -7.20 2.82
CA TRP A 119 10.22 -8.60 2.55
C TRP A 119 9.38 -9.55 3.42
N GLU A 120 8.81 -10.57 2.78
CA GLU A 120 8.12 -11.68 3.46
C GLU A 120 8.50 -13.02 2.81
N SER A 121 8.79 -14.02 3.65
CA SER A 121 8.86 -15.42 3.25
C SER A 121 7.75 -16.22 3.95
N PRO A 122 6.62 -16.45 3.27
CA PRO A 122 5.50 -17.19 3.82
C PRO A 122 5.86 -18.63 4.23
N ALA A 123 6.80 -19.28 3.54
CA ALA A 123 7.23 -20.64 3.84
C ALA A 123 8.09 -20.73 5.11
N LEU A 124 8.88 -19.70 5.41
CA LEU A 124 9.71 -19.65 6.62
C LEU A 124 8.98 -18.99 7.81
N GLY A 125 7.84 -18.34 7.55
CA GLY A 125 7.18 -17.50 8.56
C GLY A 125 8.08 -16.34 8.99
N ALA A 126 8.83 -15.78 8.05
CA ALA A 126 9.75 -14.68 8.30
C ALA A 126 9.29 -13.44 7.54
N TRP A 127 9.41 -12.27 8.14
CA TRP A 127 9.14 -11.00 7.49
C TRP A 127 9.89 -9.85 8.16
N GLY A 128 10.08 -8.78 7.40
CA GLY A 128 10.72 -7.56 7.86
C GLY A 128 10.32 -6.36 7.01
N LEU A 129 10.66 -5.17 7.49
CA LEU A 129 10.56 -3.93 6.72
C LEU A 129 11.95 -3.58 6.20
N GLY A 130 12.00 -2.92 5.06
CA GLY A 130 13.26 -2.73 4.39
C GLY A 130 13.22 -1.84 3.15
N TRP A 131 14.25 -2.06 2.33
CA TRP A 131 14.43 -1.41 1.04
C TRP A 131 15.01 -2.39 0.03
N GLU A 132 14.58 -2.21 -1.21
CA GLU A 132 15.43 -2.48 -2.37
C GLU A 132 16.42 -1.32 -2.52
N VAL A 133 17.71 -1.63 -2.67
CA VAL A 133 18.72 -0.64 -2.98
C VAL A 133 18.97 -0.61 -4.48
N TRP A 134 18.71 0.53 -5.09
CA TRP A 134 18.94 0.77 -6.51
C TRP A 134 20.23 1.53 -6.73
N LEU A 135 21.04 1.11 -7.70
CA LEU A 135 22.22 1.78 -8.23
C LEU A 135 21.91 2.14 -9.68
N ASP A 136 21.73 3.43 -9.97
CA ASP A 136 21.38 3.91 -11.31
C ASP A 136 20.17 3.17 -11.92
N GLY A 137 19.13 2.96 -11.12
CA GLY A 137 17.90 2.25 -11.50
C GLY A 137 17.98 0.73 -11.37
N GLN A 138 19.18 0.14 -11.25
CA GLN A 138 19.35 -1.31 -11.10
C GLN A 138 19.28 -1.70 -9.63
N GLU A 139 18.35 -2.59 -9.28
CA GLU A 139 18.29 -3.17 -7.94
C GLU A 139 19.49 -4.11 -7.71
N ILE A 140 20.35 -3.75 -6.76
CA ILE A 140 21.61 -4.45 -6.45
C ILE A 140 21.63 -5.12 -5.07
N THR A 141 20.70 -4.78 -4.17
CA THR A 141 20.71 -5.29 -2.80
C THR A 141 19.31 -5.25 -2.19
N GLN A 142 18.94 -6.28 -1.44
CA GLN A 142 17.82 -6.24 -0.49
C GLN A 142 18.34 -5.90 0.91
N PHE A 143 17.68 -4.98 1.61
CA PHE A 143 18.02 -4.58 2.97
C PHE A 143 16.80 -4.75 3.88
N THR A 144 16.88 -5.61 4.89
CA THR A 144 15.70 -6.01 5.68
C THR A 144 15.97 -5.95 7.18
N TYR A 145 15.07 -5.34 7.96
CA TYR A 145 15.02 -5.45 9.41
C TYR A 145 14.00 -6.51 9.81
N PHE A 146 14.47 -7.71 10.18
CA PHE A 146 13.59 -8.81 10.53
C PHE A 146 12.75 -8.50 11.77
N GLN A 147 11.42 -8.57 11.61
CA GLN A 147 10.49 -8.48 12.74
C GLN A 147 10.14 -9.86 13.28
N GLN A 148 10.03 -10.84 12.37
CA GLN A 148 9.79 -12.23 12.71
C GLN A 148 10.65 -13.18 11.88
N ALA A 149 10.97 -14.33 12.47
CA ALA A 149 11.48 -15.52 11.78
C ALA A 149 10.87 -16.77 12.39
N GLY A 150 10.54 -17.79 11.59
CA GLY A 150 9.90 -19.01 12.12
C GLY A 150 8.53 -18.77 12.77
N SER A 151 7.82 -17.71 12.37
CA SER A 151 6.60 -17.21 13.03
C SER A 151 6.79 -16.80 14.51
N LEU A 152 8.01 -16.40 14.88
CA LEU A 152 8.37 -15.91 16.21
C LEU A 152 8.90 -14.48 16.11
N ASP A 153 8.50 -13.62 17.05
CA ASP A 153 9.02 -12.25 17.16
C ASP A 153 10.51 -12.27 17.51
N LEU A 154 11.30 -11.43 16.83
CA LEU A 154 12.72 -11.29 17.12
C LEU A 154 12.98 -10.25 18.21
N ASP A 155 13.88 -10.57 19.12
CA ASP A 155 14.42 -9.64 20.11
C ASP A 155 15.84 -10.08 20.52
N PRO A 156 16.90 -9.38 20.09
CA PRO A 156 16.87 -8.15 19.29
C PRO A 156 16.54 -8.41 17.81
N VAL A 157 16.08 -7.36 17.13
CA VAL A 157 15.90 -7.35 15.67
C VAL A 157 17.26 -7.49 14.97
N ALA A 158 17.30 -8.32 13.93
CA ALA A 158 18.47 -8.50 13.08
C ALA A 158 18.33 -7.68 11.79
N VAL A 159 19.46 -7.14 11.32
CA VAL A 159 19.59 -6.48 10.02
C VAL A 159 20.15 -7.48 9.02
N GLU A 160 19.43 -7.70 7.94
CA GLU A 160 19.84 -8.49 6.79
C GLU A 160 20.22 -7.58 5.63
N ILE A 161 21.38 -7.83 5.03
CA ILE A 161 21.85 -7.16 3.82
C ILE A 161 22.24 -8.23 2.81
N THR A 162 21.50 -8.31 1.71
CA THR A 162 21.64 -9.36 0.70
C THR A 162 22.00 -8.72 -0.63
N TYR A 163 23.27 -8.80 -1.00
CA TYR A 163 23.80 -8.25 -2.25
C TYR A 163 23.51 -9.21 -3.41
N GLY A 164 23.03 -8.71 -4.54
CA GLY A 164 23.00 -9.44 -5.81
C GLY A 164 24.34 -9.27 -6.52
N LEU A 165 25.28 -10.19 -6.30
CA LEU A 165 26.66 -10.05 -6.78
C LEU A 165 26.72 -9.96 -8.30
N ASP A 166 25.93 -10.76 -9.00
CA ASP A 166 25.94 -10.81 -10.46
C ASP A 166 25.60 -9.43 -11.06
N ARG A 167 24.55 -8.77 -10.54
CA ARG A 167 24.17 -7.41 -10.96
C ARG A 167 25.25 -6.37 -10.61
N ILE A 168 25.78 -6.42 -9.39
CA ILE A 168 26.85 -5.49 -8.96
C ILE A 168 28.08 -5.59 -9.87
N VAL A 169 28.47 -6.82 -10.23
CA VAL A 169 29.65 -7.06 -11.06
C VAL A 169 29.40 -6.63 -12.50
N THR A 170 28.19 -6.79 -13.05
CA THR A 170 27.87 -6.23 -14.39
C THR A 170 28.10 -4.73 -14.46
N VAL A 171 27.77 -3.98 -13.39
CA VAL A 171 28.04 -2.53 -13.32
C VAL A 171 29.53 -2.22 -13.20
N ILE A 172 30.25 -2.94 -12.33
CA ILE A 172 31.70 -2.73 -12.14
C ILE A 172 32.48 -3.05 -13.42
N GLN A 173 32.07 -4.11 -14.13
CA GLN A 173 32.67 -4.53 -15.39
C GLN A 173 32.14 -3.74 -16.59
N ASP A 174 31.03 -3.02 -16.44
CA ASP A 174 30.35 -2.24 -17.48
C ASP A 174 30.11 -3.12 -18.73
N VAL A 175 29.34 -4.19 -18.50
CA VAL A 175 28.87 -5.14 -19.51
C VAL A 175 27.35 -5.24 -19.48
N ASP A 176 26.74 -5.53 -20.63
CA ASP A 176 25.28 -5.53 -20.79
C ASP A 176 24.60 -6.82 -20.31
N SER A 177 25.38 -7.88 -20.09
CA SER A 177 24.89 -9.23 -19.76
C SER A 177 25.80 -9.91 -18.74
N VAL A 178 25.19 -10.69 -17.83
CA VAL A 178 25.93 -11.52 -16.87
C VAL A 178 26.86 -12.52 -17.56
N TRP A 179 26.50 -13.00 -18.75
CA TRP A 179 27.27 -13.98 -19.52
C TRP A 179 28.57 -13.39 -20.09
N ASP A 180 28.63 -12.07 -20.26
CA ASP A 180 29.82 -11.36 -20.78
C ASP A 180 30.84 -11.00 -19.69
N MET A 181 30.52 -11.29 -18.42
CA MET A 181 31.41 -10.96 -17.29
C MET A 181 32.65 -11.85 -17.25
N GLU A 182 33.78 -11.28 -16.80
CA GLU A 182 34.92 -12.07 -16.32
C GLU A 182 34.62 -12.64 -14.92
N PHE A 183 34.57 -13.97 -14.82
CA PHE A 183 34.38 -14.66 -13.56
C PHE A 183 35.63 -14.58 -12.69
N GLY A 184 36.80 -14.84 -13.29
CA GLY A 184 38.11 -14.75 -12.64
C GLY A 184 39.16 -15.60 -13.34
N ALA A 185 40.44 -15.27 -13.13
CA ALA A 185 41.59 -15.97 -13.72
C ALA A 185 41.54 -16.12 -15.26
N GLY A 186 40.90 -15.17 -15.96
CA GLY A 186 40.72 -15.22 -17.42
C GLY A 186 39.60 -16.14 -17.91
N VAL A 187 38.75 -16.65 -17.01
CA VAL A 187 37.56 -17.46 -17.35
C VAL A 187 36.32 -16.55 -17.38
N GLY A 188 35.53 -16.66 -18.44
CA GLY A 188 34.24 -15.98 -18.57
C GLY A 188 33.12 -16.62 -17.74
N TYR A 189 32.11 -15.83 -17.37
CA TYR A 189 30.94 -16.33 -16.64
C TYR A 189 30.15 -17.34 -17.48
N ASP A 190 30.03 -17.10 -18.79
CA ASP A 190 29.48 -18.03 -19.77
C ASP A 190 30.18 -19.40 -19.76
N GLN A 191 31.50 -19.40 -19.80
CA GLN A 191 32.34 -20.60 -19.80
C GLN A 191 32.18 -21.41 -18.52
N ALA A 192 31.91 -20.73 -17.41
CA ALA A 192 31.75 -21.37 -16.11
C ALA A 192 30.34 -21.94 -15.88
N LEU A 193 29.28 -21.24 -16.32
CA LEU A 193 27.92 -21.48 -15.82
C LEU A 193 26.81 -21.58 -16.89
N LEU A 194 27.01 -21.10 -18.11
CA LEU A 194 25.94 -21.03 -19.14
C LEU A 194 25.36 -22.41 -19.48
N GLN A 195 26.21 -23.41 -19.66
CA GLN A 195 25.74 -24.77 -19.97
C GLN A 195 24.89 -25.34 -18.83
N SER A 196 25.25 -25.05 -17.58
CA SER A 196 24.49 -25.52 -16.42
C SER A 196 23.14 -24.81 -16.29
N GLU A 197 23.09 -23.51 -16.61
CA GLU A 197 21.83 -22.75 -16.70
C GLU A 197 20.86 -23.41 -17.69
N ILE A 198 21.33 -23.70 -18.91
CA ILE A 198 20.52 -24.32 -19.97
C ILE A 198 19.96 -25.67 -19.52
N GLU A 199 20.81 -26.54 -18.96
CA GLU A 199 20.42 -27.87 -18.50
C GLU A 199 19.40 -27.83 -17.37
N HIS A 200 19.59 -26.95 -16.38
CA HIS A 200 18.65 -26.80 -15.28
C HIS A 200 17.32 -26.21 -15.75
N CYS A 201 17.33 -25.26 -16.69
CA CYS A 201 16.09 -24.76 -17.30
C CYS A 201 15.32 -25.89 -17.98
N HIS A 202 15.99 -26.70 -18.81
CA HIS A 202 15.34 -27.86 -19.43
C HIS A 202 14.77 -28.83 -18.37
N TYR A 203 15.50 -29.06 -17.29
CA TYR A 203 15.01 -29.88 -16.20
C TYR A 203 13.75 -29.30 -15.54
N TYR A 204 13.82 -28.05 -15.08
CA TYR A 204 12.76 -27.39 -14.33
C TYR A 204 11.49 -27.13 -15.14
N PHE A 205 11.62 -26.79 -16.42
CA PHE A 205 10.46 -26.49 -17.25
C PHE A 205 9.88 -27.71 -17.96
N HIS A 206 10.69 -28.73 -18.27
CA HIS A 206 10.27 -29.81 -19.18
C HIS A 206 10.43 -31.23 -18.65
N VAL A 207 11.49 -31.53 -17.90
CA VAL A 207 11.85 -32.93 -17.57
C VAL A 207 11.40 -33.36 -16.17
N ALA A 208 11.33 -32.46 -15.19
CA ALA A 208 11.06 -32.84 -13.81
C ALA A 208 9.75 -33.62 -13.65
N ASP A 209 9.86 -34.82 -13.05
CA ASP A 209 8.74 -35.74 -12.78
C ASP A 209 8.01 -35.31 -11.51
N VAL A 210 6.90 -34.58 -11.71
CA VAL A 210 6.11 -34.00 -10.61
C VAL A 210 5.58 -35.05 -9.65
N ASP A 211 5.13 -36.21 -10.14
CA ASP A 211 4.53 -37.24 -9.28
C ASP A 211 5.58 -37.88 -8.37
N ALA A 212 6.78 -38.15 -8.91
CA ALA A 212 7.91 -38.60 -8.12
C ALA A 212 8.34 -37.54 -7.09
N LEU A 213 8.40 -36.26 -7.48
CA LEU A 213 8.78 -35.17 -6.58
C LEU A 213 7.78 -34.98 -5.42
N LYS A 214 6.48 -35.17 -5.66
CA LYS A 214 5.45 -35.15 -4.60
C LYS A 214 5.69 -36.24 -3.56
N LEU A 215 6.00 -37.47 -4.00
CA LEU A 215 6.32 -38.59 -3.09
C LEU A 215 7.60 -38.32 -2.28
N ILE A 216 8.63 -37.74 -2.91
CA ILE A 216 9.88 -37.37 -2.22
C ILE A 216 9.63 -36.26 -1.20
N TYR A 217 8.83 -35.25 -1.54
CA TYR A 217 8.45 -34.17 -0.62
C TYR A 217 7.82 -34.74 0.66
N GLU A 218 6.86 -35.66 0.53
CA GLU A 218 6.21 -36.31 1.68
C GLU A 218 7.20 -37.14 2.51
N GLY A 219 8.18 -37.75 1.85
CA GLY A 219 9.31 -38.43 2.50
C GLY A 219 10.13 -37.48 3.37
N TYR A 220 10.53 -36.34 2.81
CA TYR A 220 11.32 -35.34 3.52
C TYR A 220 10.56 -34.69 4.67
N GLU A 221 9.29 -34.34 4.50
CA GLU A 221 8.47 -33.77 5.58
C GLU A 221 8.34 -34.73 6.78
N ARG A 222 8.12 -36.02 6.50
CA ARG A 222 8.06 -37.05 7.54
C ARG A 222 9.40 -37.20 8.26
N GLU A 223 10.52 -37.12 7.55
CA GLU A 223 11.84 -37.21 8.17
C GLU A 223 12.19 -35.97 8.98
N ALA A 224 11.80 -34.77 8.54
CA ALA A 224 11.89 -33.54 9.33
C ALA A 224 11.14 -33.69 10.67
N SER A 225 9.92 -34.24 10.62
CA SER A 225 9.10 -34.49 11.81
C SER A 225 9.76 -35.47 12.78
N ARG A 226 10.30 -36.59 12.27
CA ARG A 226 11.05 -37.57 13.08
C ARG A 226 12.30 -36.97 13.72
N CYS A 227 13.02 -36.11 13.01
CA CYS A 227 14.17 -35.39 13.54
C CYS A 227 13.77 -34.47 14.70
N LEU A 228 12.65 -33.74 14.57
CA LEU A 228 12.11 -32.91 15.65
C LEU A 228 11.69 -33.72 16.88
N GLU A 229 11.01 -34.85 16.70
CA GLU A 229 10.65 -35.77 17.78
C GLU A 229 11.88 -36.27 18.56
N ALA A 230 13.00 -36.46 17.85
CA ALA A 230 14.29 -36.83 18.44
C ALA A 230 15.11 -35.64 19.00
N GLY A 231 14.61 -34.40 18.89
CA GLY A 231 15.30 -33.19 19.32
C GLY A 231 16.49 -32.77 18.43
N LEU A 232 16.52 -33.23 17.17
CA LEU A 232 17.59 -32.97 16.21
C LEU A 232 17.21 -31.82 15.26
N VAL A 233 17.49 -30.59 15.70
CA VAL A 233 17.08 -29.35 15.00
C VAL A 233 17.73 -29.20 13.63
N ALA A 234 19.05 -29.34 13.52
CA ALA A 234 19.76 -29.10 12.25
C ALA A 234 19.32 -30.06 11.14
N PRO A 235 19.23 -31.39 11.35
CA PRO A 235 18.68 -32.30 10.36
C PRO A 235 17.22 -32.01 9.99
N ALA A 236 16.39 -31.59 10.96
CA ALA A 236 15.01 -31.19 10.66
C ALA A 236 14.95 -29.97 9.73
N HIS A 237 15.82 -28.99 9.96
CA HIS A 237 15.97 -27.82 9.07
C HIS A 237 16.39 -28.22 7.66
N ASP A 238 17.37 -29.11 7.53
CA ASP A 238 17.84 -29.61 6.23
C ASP A 238 16.70 -30.22 5.39
N TYR A 239 15.84 -31.02 6.01
CA TYR A 239 14.70 -31.61 5.31
C TYR A 239 13.63 -30.57 4.95
N ASN A 240 13.42 -29.55 5.79
CA ASN A 240 12.53 -28.44 5.46
C ASN A 240 13.06 -27.64 4.24
N LEU A 241 14.36 -27.41 4.14
CA LEU A 241 14.98 -26.76 2.97
C LEU A 241 14.80 -27.60 1.70
N LYS A 242 14.98 -28.92 1.79
CA LYS A 242 14.74 -29.83 0.66
C LYS A 242 13.27 -29.81 0.22
N CYS A 243 12.32 -29.81 1.16
CA CYS A 243 10.90 -29.61 0.86
C CYS A 243 10.68 -28.29 0.09
N SER A 244 11.30 -27.20 0.52
CA SER A 244 11.19 -25.90 -0.15
C SER A 244 11.71 -25.92 -1.58
N HIS A 245 12.88 -26.52 -1.82
CA HIS A 245 13.41 -26.60 -3.18
C HIS A 245 12.53 -27.47 -4.09
N LEU A 246 12.07 -28.63 -3.61
CA LEU A 246 11.15 -29.48 -4.37
C LEU A 246 9.84 -28.77 -4.70
N PHE A 247 9.29 -28.01 -3.75
CA PHE A 247 8.13 -27.18 -4.00
C PHE A 247 8.39 -26.18 -5.14
N ASN A 248 9.50 -25.45 -5.14
CA ASN A 248 9.82 -24.50 -6.20
C ASN A 248 9.93 -25.16 -7.58
N VAL A 249 10.51 -26.37 -7.66
CA VAL A 249 10.57 -27.14 -8.92
C VAL A 249 9.19 -27.54 -9.40
N MET A 250 8.32 -28.04 -8.49
CA MET A 250 6.95 -28.41 -8.84
C MET A 250 6.10 -27.19 -9.25
N ASP A 251 6.29 -26.05 -8.60
CA ASP A 251 5.61 -24.79 -8.92
C ASP A 251 6.04 -24.29 -10.31
N THR A 252 7.34 -24.36 -10.62
CA THR A 252 7.90 -24.01 -11.95
C THR A 252 7.39 -24.92 -13.07
N ARG A 253 7.15 -26.21 -12.78
CA ARG A 253 6.48 -27.13 -13.72
C ARG A 253 5.00 -26.77 -13.98
N GLY A 254 4.45 -25.78 -13.28
CA GLY A 254 3.07 -25.35 -13.38
C GLY A 254 2.07 -26.36 -12.80
N ALA A 255 2.55 -27.24 -11.91
CA ALA A 255 1.77 -28.35 -11.38
C ALA A 255 1.15 -28.10 -10.00
N VAL A 256 1.40 -26.93 -9.42
CA VAL A 256 0.88 -26.52 -8.12
C VAL A 256 -0.16 -25.42 -8.32
N GLY A 257 -1.43 -25.74 -8.11
CA GLY A 257 -2.51 -24.75 -8.15
C GLY A 257 -2.47 -23.80 -6.95
N VAL A 258 -3.16 -22.65 -7.02
CA VAL A 258 -3.13 -21.61 -5.96
C VAL A 258 -3.52 -22.16 -4.58
N THR A 259 -4.54 -23.03 -4.50
CA THR A 259 -4.94 -23.68 -3.22
C THR A 259 -3.87 -24.65 -2.71
N GLU A 260 -3.26 -25.41 -3.61
CA GLU A 260 -2.20 -26.36 -3.27
C GLU A 260 -0.93 -25.62 -2.80
N ARG A 261 -0.58 -24.50 -3.45
CA ARG A 261 0.50 -23.59 -3.07
C ARG A 261 0.33 -23.09 -1.64
N ALA A 262 -0.87 -22.60 -1.31
CA ALA A 262 -1.19 -22.17 0.06
C ALA A 262 -1.03 -23.30 1.09
N ASN A 263 -1.39 -24.53 0.72
CA ASN A 263 -1.22 -25.70 1.57
C ASN A 263 0.27 -26.06 1.79
N TYR A 264 1.09 -26.07 0.73
CA TYR A 264 2.54 -26.28 0.85
C TYR A 264 3.20 -25.21 1.73
N PHE A 265 2.88 -23.93 1.53
CA PHE A 265 3.38 -22.87 2.40
C PHE A 265 2.95 -23.04 3.84
N LYS A 266 1.71 -23.45 4.11
CA LYS A 266 1.24 -23.74 5.47
C LYS A 266 2.05 -24.89 6.11
N ARG A 267 2.31 -25.96 5.36
CA ARG A 267 3.11 -27.12 5.82
C ARG A 267 4.53 -26.71 6.17
N MET A 268 5.24 -26.05 5.24
CA MET A 268 6.61 -25.57 5.46
C MET A 268 6.68 -24.55 6.61
N ARG A 269 5.72 -23.63 6.70
CA ARG A 269 5.65 -22.66 7.81
C ARG A 269 5.49 -23.33 9.16
N ASN A 270 4.65 -24.36 9.23
CA ASN A 270 4.48 -25.13 10.46
C ASN A 270 5.78 -25.84 10.84
N MET A 271 6.46 -26.49 9.89
CA MET A 271 7.77 -27.10 10.15
C MET A 271 8.80 -26.06 10.61
N ALA A 272 8.94 -24.94 9.89
CA ALA A 272 9.84 -23.85 10.24
C ALA A 272 9.59 -23.32 11.65
N ARG A 273 8.31 -23.17 12.05
CA ARG A 273 7.94 -22.75 13.41
C ARG A 273 8.37 -23.75 14.47
N GLU A 274 8.12 -25.04 14.28
CA GLU A 274 8.49 -26.05 15.27
C GLU A 274 10.02 -26.23 15.34
N ILE A 275 10.73 -26.15 14.21
CA ILE A 275 12.21 -26.10 14.16
C ILE A 275 12.73 -24.89 14.95
N SER A 276 12.13 -23.71 14.75
CA SER A 276 12.55 -22.47 15.41
C SER A 276 12.36 -22.53 16.93
N LYS A 277 11.22 -23.05 17.40
CA LYS A 277 10.98 -23.28 18.84
C LYS A 277 11.98 -24.27 19.42
N ALA A 278 12.23 -25.39 18.73
CA ALA A 278 13.19 -26.39 19.17
C ALA A 278 14.62 -25.84 19.22
N TYR A 279 14.99 -25.00 18.24
CA TYR A 279 16.27 -24.30 18.22
C TYR A 279 16.43 -23.39 19.44
N ILE A 280 15.46 -22.51 19.72
CA ILE A 280 15.52 -21.60 20.87
C ILE A 280 15.63 -22.39 22.18
N ALA A 281 14.80 -23.43 22.37
CA ALA A 281 14.85 -24.28 23.54
C ALA A 281 16.21 -24.98 23.70
N GLN A 282 16.83 -25.40 22.60
CA GLN A 282 18.18 -25.97 22.60
C GLN A 282 19.23 -24.91 23.01
N ARG A 283 19.14 -23.67 22.52
CA ARG A 283 20.05 -22.57 22.90
C ARG A 283 19.88 -22.15 24.36
N GLU A 284 18.64 -22.07 24.84
CA GLU A 284 18.31 -21.77 26.23
C GLU A 284 18.87 -22.83 27.19
N LYS A 285 18.73 -24.12 26.85
CA LYS A 285 19.32 -25.23 27.62
C LYS A 285 20.85 -25.13 27.72
N LEU A 286 21.51 -24.56 26.71
CA LEU A 286 22.95 -24.30 26.70
C LEU A 286 23.32 -22.99 27.41
N GLY A 287 22.34 -22.24 27.93
CA GLY A 287 22.53 -20.97 28.62
C GLY A 287 22.93 -19.82 27.70
N PHE A 288 22.53 -19.85 26.42
CA PHE A 288 22.86 -18.82 25.43
C PHE A 288 24.36 -18.45 25.41
N PRO A 289 25.26 -19.40 25.06
CA PRO A 289 26.70 -19.29 25.28
C PRO A 289 27.40 -18.11 24.56
N MET A 290 26.76 -17.46 23.59
CA MET A 290 27.32 -16.33 22.84
C MET A 290 27.06 -14.97 23.52
N LEU A 291 26.14 -14.87 24.49
CA LEU A 291 25.89 -13.61 25.22
C LEU A 291 27.15 -13.05 25.89
N ALA A 292 28.02 -13.92 26.40
CA ALA A 292 29.25 -13.52 27.09
C ALA A 292 30.42 -13.16 26.15
N LYS A 293 30.28 -13.34 24.84
CA LYS A 293 31.39 -13.28 23.86
C LYS A 293 31.20 -12.26 22.74
N ALA A 294 30.24 -11.34 22.87
CA ALA A 294 29.97 -10.33 21.86
C ALA A 294 31.19 -9.41 21.64
N PRO A 295 31.69 -9.23 20.39
CA PRO A 295 32.73 -8.24 20.12
C PRO A 295 32.23 -6.84 20.50
N ALA A 296 33.10 -6.01 21.09
CA ALA A 296 32.74 -4.65 21.50
C ALA A 296 32.18 -3.77 20.36
N LYS A 297 32.63 -4.02 19.12
CA LYS A 297 32.23 -3.28 17.91
C LYS A 297 30.77 -3.52 17.50
N TRP A 298 30.14 -4.61 17.94
CA TRP A 298 28.76 -4.99 17.57
C TRP A 298 27.81 -4.99 18.77
N GLN A 299 28.13 -4.18 19.78
CA GLN A 299 27.17 -3.89 20.83
C GLN A 299 26.14 -2.90 20.30
N ALA A 300 24.88 -3.06 20.71
CA ALA A 300 23.85 -2.07 20.41
C ALA A 300 24.35 -0.69 20.86
N PRO A 301 24.15 0.37 20.05
CA PRO A 301 24.52 1.71 20.44
C PRO A 301 23.92 2.06 21.81
N PRO A 302 24.66 2.77 22.68
CA PRO A 302 24.10 3.21 23.94
C PRO A 302 22.90 4.12 23.65
N LEU A 303 21.80 3.89 24.36
CA LEU A 303 20.63 4.75 24.29
C LEU A 303 21.02 6.15 24.77
N GLN A 304 20.80 7.15 23.92
CA GLN A 304 21.13 8.53 24.28
C GLN A 304 20.09 9.08 25.25
N THR A 305 20.57 9.78 26.27
CA THR A 305 19.74 10.56 27.20
C THR A 305 19.78 12.03 26.80
N ALA A 306 18.67 12.73 27.00
CA ALA A 306 18.64 14.18 26.80
C ALA A 306 19.59 14.88 27.77
N ASP A 307 20.24 15.95 27.31
CA ASP A 307 20.97 16.85 28.20
C ASP A 307 20.00 17.51 29.21
N PRO A 308 20.48 17.90 30.41
CA PRO A 308 19.65 18.68 31.33
C PRO A 308 19.15 19.96 30.67
N ILE A 309 17.91 20.35 30.94
CA ILE A 309 17.36 21.61 30.43
C ILE A 309 18.21 22.77 30.95
N GLN A 310 19.04 23.34 30.08
CA GLN A 310 19.68 24.62 30.31
C GLN A 310 18.72 25.70 29.86
N LEU A 311 17.83 26.13 30.77
CA LEU A 311 16.91 27.23 30.52
C LEU A 311 17.71 28.53 30.40
N ALA A 312 18.16 28.88 29.19
CA ALA A 312 18.39 30.28 28.89
C ALA A 312 17.02 30.99 28.97
N GLN A 313 17.00 32.15 29.61
CA GLN A 313 15.79 32.95 29.82
C GLN A 313 15.34 33.61 28.50
N THR A 314 14.95 32.84 27.48
CA THR A 314 14.27 33.38 26.31
C THR A 314 12.84 33.74 26.69
N GLU A 315 12.66 34.95 27.24
CA GLU A 315 11.34 35.53 27.53
C GLU A 315 10.61 35.99 26.25
N PHE A 316 11.37 36.22 25.17
CA PHE A 316 10.85 36.74 23.90
C PHE A 316 10.39 35.61 22.98
N PRO A 317 9.41 35.87 22.10
CA PRO A 317 9.03 34.92 21.06
C PRO A 317 10.18 34.59 20.09
N HIS A 318 10.30 33.31 19.73
CA HIS A 318 11.31 32.81 18.80
C HIS A 318 10.71 31.78 17.85
N THR A 319 11.44 31.44 16.79
CA THR A 319 11.09 30.30 15.95
C THR A 319 11.41 29.00 16.69
N PHE A 320 10.54 27.99 16.56
CA PHE A 320 10.85 26.62 16.98
C PHE A 320 10.96 25.71 15.78
N VAL A 321 11.97 24.83 15.81
CA VAL A 321 12.21 23.80 14.81
C VAL A 321 12.28 22.45 15.51
N LEU A 322 11.48 21.49 15.02
CA LEU A 322 11.64 20.07 15.29
C LEU A 322 11.97 19.36 13.97
N GLU A 323 13.11 18.67 13.91
CA GLU A 323 13.44 17.74 12.83
C GLU A 323 13.48 16.32 13.38
N ILE A 324 12.71 15.43 12.76
CA ILE A 324 12.73 13.99 13.00
C ILE A 324 13.49 13.35 11.85
N GLY A 325 14.72 12.94 12.12
CA GLY A 325 15.61 12.33 11.14
C GLY A 325 15.58 10.82 11.19
N SER A 326 15.37 10.18 10.03
CA SER A 326 15.27 8.74 9.90
C SER A 326 16.11 8.22 8.72
N GLU A 327 16.23 6.90 8.65
CA GLU A 327 16.47 6.23 7.37
C GLU A 327 15.29 6.47 6.40
N GLU A 328 15.46 6.16 5.12
CA GLU A 328 14.53 6.54 4.04
C GLU A 328 13.11 6.01 4.26
N LEU A 329 12.19 6.92 4.55
CA LEU A 329 10.76 6.69 4.65
C LEU A 329 10.17 6.38 3.26
N PRO A 330 9.16 5.49 3.21
CA PRO A 330 8.31 5.35 2.04
C PRO A 330 7.66 6.68 1.60
N PRO A 331 7.48 6.93 0.29
CA PRO A 331 6.83 8.14 -0.21
C PRO A 331 5.45 8.45 0.41
N ASP A 332 4.64 7.41 0.62
CA ASP A 332 3.31 7.53 1.22
C ASP A 332 3.38 7.81 2.72
N ASP A 333 4.38 7.26 3.41
CA ASP A 333 4.62 7.50 4.85
C ASP A 333 5.07 8.94 5.09
N VAL A 334 5.90 9.52 4.21
CA VAL A 334 6.25 10.95 4.26
C VAL A 334 5.00 11.81 4.20
N THR A 335 4.16 11.58 3.18
CA THR A 335 2.90 12.33 2.98
C THR A 335 1.95 12.19 4.18
N THR A 336 1.83 10.96 4.69
CA THR A 336 0.95 10.61 5.81
C THR A 336 1.41 11.24 7.11
N ALA A 337 2.73 11.25 7.39
CA ALA A 337 3.29 11.85 8.58
C ALA A 337 3.21 13.38 8.56
N VAL A 338 3.48 14.02 7.41
CA VAL A 338 3.32 15.47 7.24
C VAL A 338 1.89 15.89 7.55
N ARG A 339 0.89 15.22 6.98
CA ARG A 339 -0.54 15.52 7.22
C ARG A 339 -0.93 15.37 8.69
N GLN A 340 -0.43 14.33 9.35
CA GLN A 340 -0.68 14.11 10.78
C GLN A 340 -0.08 15.23 11.64
N LEU A 341 1.17 15.62 11.36
CA LEU A 341 1.85 16.70 12.09
C LEU A 341 1.21 18.07 11.84
N GLN A 342 0.73 18.35 10.62
CA GLN A 342 -0.04 19.56 10.29
C GLN A 342 -1.30 19.71 11.15
N THR A 343 -1.87 18.60 11.62
CA THR A 343 -3.05 18.60 12.51
C THR A 343 -2.64 18.56 13.99
N ALA A 344 -1.68 17.70 14.34
CA ALA A 344 -1.30 17.43 15.72
C ALA A 344 -0.54 18.60 16.37
N VAL A 345 0.32 19.30 15.63
CA VAL A 345 1.13 20.38 16.19
C VAL A 345 0.27 21.59 16.59
N PRO A 346 -0.62 22.14 15.73
CA PRO A 346 -1.49 23.23 16.15
C PRO A 346 -2.40 22.84 17.33
N ALA A 347 -2.92 21.62 17.34
CA ALA A 347 -3.74 21.11 18.44
C ALA A 347 -2.94 21.05 19.76
N LEU A 348 -1.70 20.57 19.71
CA LEU A 348 -0.79 20.54 20.85
C LEU A 348 -0.48 21.96 21.36
N LEU A 349 -0.11 22.89 20.48
CA LEU A 349 0.19 24.27 20.88
C LEU A 349 -1.02 24.97 21.50
N HIS A 350 -2.22 24.69 21.01
CA HIS A 350 -3.47 25.16 21.60
C HIS A 350 -3.74 24.55 22.98
N GLU A 351 -3.58 23.22 23.15
CA GLU A 351 -3.67 22.55 24.46
C GLU A 351 -2.69 23.16 25.46
N LEU A 352 -1.47 23.44 25.01
CA LEU A 352 -0.40 24.02 25.82
C LEU A 352 -0.57 25.52 26.05
N ARG A 353 -1.55 26.18 25.41
CA ARG A 353 -1.79 27.62 25.53
C ARG A 353 -0.54 28.45 25.17
N ILE A 354 0.14 28.06 24.09
CA ILE A 354 1.35 28.75 23.59
C ILE A 354 0.97 29.59 22.36
N PRO A 355 0.94 30.93 22.48
CA PRO A 355 0.75 31.82 21.34
C PRO A 355 1.86 31.63 20.29
N HIS A 356 1.47 31.66 19.02
CA HIS A 356 2.35 31.55 17.86
C HIS A 356 1.64 32.13 16.62
N ASP A 357 2.40 32.38 15.55
CA ASP A 357 1.85 32.96 14.32
C ASP A 357 1.46 31.87 13.31
N SER A 358 2.43 31.05 12.89
CA SER A 358 2.22 30.03 11.86
C SER A 358 2.96 28.73 12.18
N VAL A 359 2.40 27.62 11.68
CA VAL A 359 3.00 26.29 11.74
C VAL A 359 3.20 25.79 10.31
N GLU A 360 4.44 25.51 9.95
CA GLU A 360 4.82 24.90 8.67
C GLU A 360 5.36 23.50 8.92
N VAL A 361 4.95 22.54 8.09
CA VAL A 361 5.42 21.15 8.19
C VAL A 361 5.93 20.70 6.83
N PHE A 362 7.13 20.15 6.82
CA PHE A 362 7.83 19.69 5.64
C PHE A 362 8.21 18.23 5.78
N GLY A 363 8.37 17.55 4.64
CA GLY A 363 8.75 16.16 4.58
C GLY A 363 9.66 15.88 3.40
N THR A 364 10.64 15.02 3.61
CA THR A 364 11.51 14.42 2.60
C THR A 364 11.68 12.92 2.94
N PRO A 365 12.34 12.10 2.09
CA PRO A 365 12.56 10.69 2.43
C PRO A 365 13.25 10.49 3.79
N ARG A 366 14.11 11.41 4.24
CA ARG A 366 14.93 11.18 5.45
C ARG A 366 14.61 12.10 6.62
N ARG A 367 13.65 13.03 6.44
CA ARG A 367 13.33 14.01 7.48
C ARG A 367 11.89 14.48 7.44
N LEU A 368 11.32 14.64 8.62
CA LEU A 368 10.10 15.40 8.86
C LEU A 368 10.49 16.65 9.65
N ALA A 369 10.12 17.83 9.19
CA ALA A 369 10.46 19.09 9.85
C ALA A 369 9.21 19.89 10.19
N VAL A 370 9.13 20.41 11.41
CA VAL A 370 8.08 21.31 11.89
C VAL A 370 8.75 22.63 12.23
N ILE A 371 8.20 23.73 11.70
CA ILE A 371 8.66 25.09 11.99
C ILE A 371 7.48 25.87 12.54
N VAL A 372 7.64 26.45 13.74
CA VAL A 372 6.63 27.29 14.38
C VAL A 372 7.18 28.69 14.51
N GLN A 373 6.56 29.66 13.85
CA GLN A 373 7.03 31.05 13.84
C GLN A 373 6.48 31.83 15.03
N ASN A 374 7.30 32.74 15.56
CA ASN A 374 6.94 33.70 16.60
C ASN A 374 6.27 33.04 17.83
N MET A 375 6.80 31.90 18.26
CA MET A 375 6.24 31.13 19.36
C MET A 375 6.66 31.75 20.69
N ALA A 376 5.69 32.06 21.55
CA ALA A 376 5.92 32.74 22.81
C ALA A 376 6.86 31.95 23.75
N GLY A 377 7.69 32.66 24.54
CA GLY A 377 8.65 32.06 25.48
C GLY A 377 8.03 31.38 26.70
N LYS A 378 6.73 31.60 26.94
CA LYS A 378 5.99 31.07 28.08
C LYS A 378 4.55 30.75 27.69
N GLN A 379 3.98 29.70 28.28
CA GLN A 379 2.54 29.45 28.23
C GLN A 379 1.77 30.62 28.84
N THR A 380 0.56 30.90 28.35
CA THR A 380 -0.32 31.85 29.03
C THR A 380 -0.78 31.28 30.38
N ASP A 381 -0.78 32.11 31.41
CA ASP A 381 -1.32 31.76 32.72
C ASP A 381 -2.84 31.45 32.59
N LEU A 382 -3.34 30.48 33.37
CA LEU A 382 -4.76 30.11 33.37
C LEU A 382 -5.38 30.41 34.73
N GLN A 383 -6.45 31.21 34.74
CA GLN A 383 -7.32 31.39 35.90
C GLN A 383 -8.64 30.67 35.62
N MET A 384 -8.98 29.67 36.44
CA MET A 384 -10.20 28.89 36.29
C MET A 384 -10.94 28.72 37.62
N GLU A 385 -12.28 28.77 37.58
CA GLU A 385 -13.11 28.46 38.73
C GLU A 385 -13.51 26.97 38.70
N VAL A 386 -13.14 26.22 39.73
CA VAL A 386 -13.42 24.77 39.83
C VAL A 386 -14.47 24.53 40.89
N THR A 387 -15.59 23.90 40.49
CA THR A 387 -16.66 23.49 41.41
C THR A 387 -16.31 22.18 42.12
N GLY A 388 -16.47 22.17 43.43
CA GLY A 388 -16.22 21.08 44.35
C GLY A 388 -17.50 20.49 44.95
N PRO A 389 -17.42 19.80 46.10
CA PRO A 389 -18.57 19.14 46.69
C PRO A 389 -19.68 20.13 47.12
N PRO A 390 -20.94 19.66 47.29
CA PRO A 390 -22.01 20.49 47.84
C PRO A 390 -21.61 21.14 49.17
N ALA A 391 -22.01 22.39 49.38
CA ALA A 391 -21.61 23.20 50.54
C ALA A 391 -21.96 22.50 51.87
N GLU A 392 -23.10 21.79 51.94
CA GLU A 392 -23.57 21.03 53.10
C GLU A 392 -22.71 19.80 53.43
N ARG A 393 -21.92 19.32 52.47
CA ARG A 393 -20.94 18.25 52.69
C ARG A 393 -19.54 18.81 52.97
N ALA A 394 -19.29 20.04 52.59
CA ALA A 394 -18.00 20.70 52.70
C ALA A 394 -17.83 21.46 54.03
N PHE A 395 -18.92 21.94 54.63
CA PHE A 395 -18.94 22.59 55.93
C PHE A 395 -19.97 21.94 56.85
N ASP A 396 -19.65 21.79 58.13
CA ASP A 396 -20.57 21.25 59.14
C ASP A 396 -21.59 22.29 59.65
N ALA A 397 -22.46 21.89 60.59
CA ALA A 397 -23.54 22.74 61.10
C ALA A 397 -23.03 23.98 61.86
N GLU A 398 -21.78 23.94 62.33
CA GLU A 398 -21.08 25.04 63.01
C GLU A 398 -20.23 25.88 62.02
N GLY A 399 -20.25 25.57 60.72
CA GLY A 399 -19.53 26.29 59.68
C GLY A 399 -18.03 25.94 59.58
N LYS A 400 -17.57 24.87 60.23
CA LYS A 400 -16.18 24.41 60.12
C LYS A 400 -15.98 23.51 58.90
N PRO A 401 -14.81 23.56 58.25
CA PRO A 401 -14.54 22.73 57.09
C PRO A 401 -14.50 21.23 57.45
N THR A 402 -15.15 20.41 56.64
CA THR A 402 -15.08 18.95 56.78
C THR A 402 -13.88 18.39 56.04
N LYS A 403 -13.58 17.09 56.23
CA LYS A 403 -12.57 16.36 55.44
C LYS A 403 -12.81 16.45 53.93
N ALA A 404 -14.05 16.68 53.49
CA ALA A 404 -14.37 16.84 52.06
C ALA A 404 -13.88 18.20 51.51
N ALA A 405 -14.02 19.29 52.28
CA ALA A 405 -13.45 20.59 51.93
C ALA A 405 -11.93 20.58 51.98
N GLU A 406 -11.34 19.99 53.02
CA GLU A 406 -9.89 19.84 53.15
C GLU A 406 -9.28 19.01 52.03
N GLY A 407 -9.93 17.89 51.68
CA GLY A 407 -9.51 17.02 50.58
C GLY A 407 -9.62 17.73 49.22
N PHE A 408 -10.70 18.49 49.01
CA PHE A 408 -10.88 19.27 47.79
C PHE A 408 -9.83 20.38 47.66
N ALA A 409 -9.60 21.19 48.70
CA ALA A 409 -8.59 22.25 48.70
C ALA A 409 -7.18 21.69 48.45
N ARG A 410 -6.81 20.59 49.15
CA ARG A 410 -5.52 19.92 48.98
C ARG A 410 -5.32 19.37 47.57
N SER A 411 -6.37 18.79 46.96
CA SER A 411 -6.30 18.29 45.58
C SER A 411 -6.06 19.38 44.53
N ARG A 412 -6.26 20.65 44.90
CA ARG A 412 -6.05 21.83 44.05
C ARG A 412 -4.87 22.69 44.50
N GLY A 413 -4.10 22.26 45.51
CA GLY A 413 -2.96 23.01 46.04
C GLY A 413 -3.33 24.30 46.77
N LEU A 414 -4.58 24.40 47.26
CA LEU A 414 -5.11 25.59 47.92
C LEU A 414 -5.34 25.36 49.42
N GLU A 415 -5.29 26.43 50.19
CA GLU A 415 -5.76 26.45 51.57
C GLU A 415 -7.29 26.46 51.62
N VAL A 416 -7.88 25.84 52.64
CA VAL A 416 -9.35 25.73 52.78
C VAL A 416 -10.01 27.11 52.88
N SER A 417 -9.29 28.13 53.36
CA SER A 417 -9.75 29.52 53.41
C SER A 417 -9.92 30.17 52.03
N ALA A 418 -9.37 29.59 50.96
CA ALA A 418 -9.53 30.09 49.59
C ALA A 418 -10.82 29.59 48.92
N LEU A 419 -11.56 28.68 49.56
CA LEU A 419 -12.80 28.12 49.04
C LEU A 419 -13.97 29.11 49.19
N ARG A 420 -14.82 29.21 48.17
CA ARG A 420 -16.02 30.06 48.13
C ARG A 420 -17.27 29.23 47.91
N ILE A 421 -18.41 29.67 48.46
CA ILE A 421 -19.70 29.03 48.17
C ILE A 421 -20.32 29.70 46.95
N LYS A 422 -20.67 28.89 45.95
CA LYS A 422 -21.36 29.30 44.73
C LYS A 422 -22.70 28.60 44.63
N GLU A 423 -23.72 29.31 44.16
CA GLU A 423 -25.06 28.77 43.97
C GLU A 423 -25.32 28.56 42.48
N GLU A 424 -25.68 27.34 42.09
CA GLU A 424 -25.86 26.95 40.69
C GLU A 424 -27.05 25.98 40.60
N GLY A 425 -28.08 26.33 39.82
CA GLY A 425 -29.29 25.50 39.66
C GLY A 425 -30.09 25.26 40.95
N GLY A 426 -30.06 26.20 41.91
CA GLY A 426 -30.75 26.09 43.20
C GLY A 426 -30.06 25.19 44.24
N LYS A 427 -28.80 24.81 44.00
CA LYS A 427 -27.95 24.05 44.92
C LYS A 427 -26.65 24.81 45.20
N ARG A 428 -26.17 24.73 46.44
CA ARG A 428 -24.92 25.39 46.88
C ARG A 428 -23.75 24.43 46.79
N TYR A 429 -22.70 24.83 46.09
CA TYR A 429 -21.45 24.10 45.95
C TYR A 429 -20.29 24.92 46.48
N VAL A 430 -19.23 24.23 46.89
CA VAL A 430 -17.94 24.89 47.08
C VAL A 430 -17.28 25.09 45.73
N SER A 431 -16.59 26.20 45.55
CA SER A 431 -15.85 26.57 44.35
C SER A 431 -14.49 27.14 44.77
N ALA A 432 -13.50 27.05 43.90
CA ALA A 432 -12.20 27.65 44.13
C ALA A 432 -11.68 28.26 42.83
N GLU A 433 -11.12 29.47 42.91
CA GLU A 433 -10.33 30.03 41.83
C GLU A 433 -8.94 29.39 41.88
N VAL A 434 -8.59 28.63 40.84
CA VAL A 434 -7.28 28.01 40.66
C VAL A 434 -6.51 28.84 39.65
N PHE A 435 -5.34 29.33 40.07
CA PHE A 435 -4.38 29.99 39.18
C PHE A 435 -3.26 29.01 38.85
N GLU A 436 -3.13 28.69 37.57
CA GLU A 436 -2.07 27.86 37.04
C GLU A 436 -1.04 28.77 36.33
N GLN A 437 0.13 28.92 36.95
CA GLN A 437 1.22 29.70 36.38
C GLN A 437 1.76 28.99 35.13
N GLY A 438 1.84 29.72 34.01
CA GLY A 438 2.42 29.21 32.78
C GLY A 438 3.89 28.80 32.97
N ARG A 439 4.30 27.74 32.28
CA ARG A 439 5.69 27.26 32.29
C ARG A 439 6.47 27.83 31.09
N PRO A 440 7.82 27.90 31.17
CA PRO A 440 8.66 28.21 30.01
C PRO A 440 8.39 27.24 28.85
N THR A 441 8.25 27.77 27.64
CA THR A 441 7.84 26.99 26.47
C THR A 441 8.81 25.82 26.19
N ALA A 442 10.12 26.05 26.25
CA ALA A 442 11.11 25.00 26.05
C ALA A 442 10.95 23.81 27.02
N ALA A 443 10.63 24.06 28.29
CA ALA A 443 10.40 23.00 29.27
C ALA A 443 9.15 22.18 28.98
N VAL A 444 8.08 22.84 28.52
CA VAL A 444 6.82 22.18 28.17
C VAL A 444 6.97 21.35 26.90
N LEU A 445 7.69 21.88 25.91
CA LEU A 445 7.99 21.16 24.67
C LEU A 445 8.85 19.93 24.95
N ALA A 446 9.90 20.05 25.76
CA ALA A 446 10.74 18.92 26.18
C ALA A 446 9.90 17.75 26.74
N ASP A 447 8.89 18.04 27.56
CA ASP A 447 7.98 17.03 28.10
C ASP A 447 7.07 16.38 27.02
N LYS A 448 6.62 17.17 26.03
CA LYS A 448 5.56 16.78 25.10
C LYS A 448 6.07 16.22 23.76
N MET A 449 7.30 16.56 23.34
CA MET A 449 7.86 16.11 22.06
C MET A 449 7.89 14.57 21.92
N PRO A 450 8.28 13.77 22.92
CA PRO A 450 8.23 12.31 22.80
C PRO A 450 6.83 11.77 22.48
N SER A 451 5.79 12.36 23.09
CA SER A 451 4.39 11.96 22.83
C SER A 451 3.90 12.40 21.46
N LEU A 452 4.34 13.57 20.98
CA LEU A 452 4.03 14.02 19.62
C LEU A 452 4.59 13.05 18.58
N ILE A 453 5.86 12.66 18.71
CA ILE A 453 6.51 11.72 17.78
C ILE A 453 5.85 10.35 17.85
N ALA A 454 5.56 9.84 19.05
CA ALA A 454 4.84 8.57 19.25
C ALA A 454 3.40 8.58 18.71
N GLY A 455 2.82 9.77 18.54
CA GLY A 455 1.49 9.98 18.00
C GLY A 455 1.40 9.69 16.50
N ILE A 456 2.51 9.75 15.76
CA ILE A 456 2.54 9.51 14.31
C ILE A 456 2.27 8.02 14.04
N LYS A 457 1.24 7.73 13.24
CA LYS A 457 0.82 6.37 12.89
C LYS A 457 1.10 6.05 11.43
N PHE A 458 1.58 4.84 11.19
CA PHE A 458 1.90 4.32 9.86
C PHE A 458 1.16 3.00 9.60
N PRO A 459 0.89 2.64 8.33
CA PRO A 459 0.25 1.38 7.98
C PRO A 459 1.05 0.15 8.44
N LYS A 460 2.38 0.22 8.31
CA LYS A 460 3.33 -0.76 8.82
C LYS A 460 4.40 -0.05 9.65
N SER A 461 4.95 -0.74 10.63
CA SER A 461 6.03 -0.23 11.47
C SER A 461 6.94 -1.36 11.91
N MET A 462 8.17 -1.00 12.25
CA MET A 462 9.23 -1.92 12.68
C MET A 462 9.89 -1.45 13.96
N ARG A 463 10.41 -2.42 14.69
CA ARG A 463 11.41 -2.25 15.74
C ARG A 463 12.79 -2.42 15.12
N TRP A 464 13.80 -1.78 15.69
CA TRP A 464 15.19 -1.90 15.19
C TRP A 464 16.24 -1.95 16.29
N ASN A 465 15.98 -1.35 17.45
CA ASN A 465 16.94 -1.29 18.55
C ASN A 465 16.31 -1.70 19.89
N GLY A 466 17.12 -1.67 20.95
CA GLY A 466 16.72 -2.06 22.31
C GLY A 466 15.67 -1.18 22.99
N THR A 467 15.16 -0.11 22.35
CA THR A 467 14.03 0.65 22.92
C THR A 467 12.69 -0.03 22.72
N ASN A 468 12.61 -0.98 21.80
CA ASN A 468 11.38 -1.68 21.42
C ASN A 468 10.25 -0.75 20.90
N ILE A 469 10.59 0.51 20.58
CA ILE A 469 9.66 1.46 19.94
C ILE A 469 9.47 1.05 18.48
N SER A 470 8.23 1.14 18.00
CA SER A 470 7.87 0.91 16.61
C SER A 470 7.75 2.24 15.86
N TYR A 471 8.36 2.33 14.68
CA TYR A 471 8.25 3.47 13.76
C TYR A 471 8.30 2.96 12.31
N SER A 472 8.02 3.81 11.31
CA SER A 472 8.09 3.40 9.90
C SER A 472 9.50 2.91 9.52
N ARG A 473 10.55 3.67 9.88
CA ARG A 473 11.96 3.35 9.68
C ARG A 473 12.83 3.82 10.86
N PRO A 474 14.06 3.30 11.06
CA PRO A 474 14.90 3.68 12.18
C PRO A 474 15.13 5.19 12.30
N LEU A 475 14.89 5.74 13.50
CA LEU A 475 15.23 7.12 13.81
C LEU A 475 16.73 7.23 14.09
N ARG A 476 17.40 8.21 13.47
CA ARG A 476 18.86 8.36 13.50
C ARG A 476 19.34 9.70 14.07
N TRP A 477 18.55 10.77 13.98
CA TRP A 477 18.84 12.05 14.65
C TRP A 477 17.56 12.81 14.98
N LEU A 478 17.65 13.71 15.95
CA LEU A 478 16.58 14.63 16.33
C LEU A 478 17.19 16.03 16.44
N VAL A 479 16.58 17.01 15.77
CA VAL A 479 16.87 18.43 16.01
C VAL A 479 15.68 19.02 16.74
N ALA A 480 15.94 19.76 17.82
CA ALA A 480 14.89 20.52 18.49
C ALA A 480 15.47 21.83 19.02
N LEU A 481 15.14 22.92 18.35
CA LEU A 481 15.65 24.26 18.65
C LEU A 481 14.51 25.23 18.90
N TYR A 482 14.63 26.06 19.93
CA TYR A 482 13.79 27.23 20.19
C TYR A 482 14.69 28.46 20.20
N GLY A 483 14.66 29.24 19.12
CA GLY A 483 15.70 30.23 18.85
C GLY A 483 17.09 29.57 18.83
N PRO A 484 18.08 30.07 19.59
CA PRO A 484 19.41 29.48 19.68
C PRO A 484 19.50 28.25 20.60
N ASP A 485 18.45 27.99 21.40
CA ASP A 485 18.47 27.03 22.51
C ASP A 485 17.96 25.65 22.10
N VAL A 486 18.63 24.60 22.58
CA VAL A 486 18.17 23.22 22.39
C VAL A 486 17.02 22.94 23.33
N VAL A 487 15.94 22.35 22.81
CA VAL A 487 14.84 21.79 23.60
C VAL A 487 15.17 20.32 23.87
N PRO A 488 15.66 19.93 25.06
CA PRO A 488 16.26 18.63 25.22
C PRO A 488 15.21 17.57 25.59
N PHE A 489 15.09 16.55 24.75
CA PHE A 489 14.34 15.33 25.00
C PHE A 489 15.03 14.14 24.31
N ALA A 490 14.61 12.93 24.64
CA ALA A 490 15.07 11.72 23.97
C ALA A 490 13.87 10.87 23.54
N TYR A 491 13.98 10.24 22.39
CA TYR A 491 12.97 9.33 21.87
C TYR A 491 13.62 8.24 21.00
N ALA A 492 13.16 7.00 21.13
CA ALA A 492 13.67 5.84 20.39
C ALA A 492 15.21 5.64 20.43
N GLY A 493 15.85 6.09 21.52
CA GLY A 493 17.29 5.95 21.75
C GLY A 493 18.13 7.08 21.16
N VAL A 494 17.48 8.12 20.63
CA VAL A 494 18.12 9.32 20.05
C VAL A 494 17.80 10.52 20.94
N ALA A 495 18.80 11.34 21.25
CA ALA A 495 18.62 12.62 21.93
C ALA A 495 18.49 13.76 20.93
N SER A 496 17.64 14.73 21.23
CA SER A 496 17.52 15.96 20.46
C SER A 496 18.74 16.85 20.63
N GLY A 497 19.18 17.47 19.55
CA GLY A 497 20.25 18.46 19.57
C GLY A 497 20.11 19.49 18.44
N ARG A 498 21.25 19.93 17.93
CA ARG A 498 21.36 20.94 16.86
C ARG A 498 22.01 20.42 15.56
N LEU A 499 22.34 19.13 15.53
CA LEU A 499 23.00 18.51 14.39
C LEU A 499 21.96 17.84 13.49
N SER A 500 21.83 18.37 12.27
CA SER A 500 21.11 17.73 11.17
C SER A 500 22.09 16.95 10.28
N ARG A 501 21.58 16.34 9.20
CA ARG A 501 22.35 15.55 8.24
C ARG A 501 22.14 16.04 6.81
N GLY A 502 23.24 16.10 6.05
CA GLY A 502 23.25 16.41 4.62
C GLY A 502 22.79 15.25 3.73
N LEU A 503 22.90 15.48 2.42
CA LEU A 503 22.52 14.51 1.39
C LEU A 503 23.35 13.23 1.47
N ARG A 504 22.71 12.08 1.21
CA ARG A 504 23.36 10.76 1.25
C ARG A 504 24.47 10.58 0.20
N PRO A 505 24.32 11.03 -1.07
CA PRO A 505 25.41 10.98 -2.05
C PRO A 505 26.66 11.75 -1.59
N ALA A 506 26.49 12.79 -0.77
CA ALA A 506 27.61 13.54 -0.19
C ALA A 506 28.17 12.93 1.12
N GLY A 507 27.77 11.70 1.48
CA GLY A 507 28.18 11.03 2.71
C GLY A 507 27.41 11.45 3.96
N SER A 508 26.24 12.09 3.82
CA SER A 508 25.42 12.60 4.93
C SER A 508 26.21 13.44 5.97
N PRO A 509 26.94 14.50 5.53
CA PRO A 509 27.76 15.31 6.42
C PRO A 509 26.91 15.90 7.56
N ALA A 510 27.50 16.06 8.74
CA ALA A 510 26.82 16.72 9.85
C ALA A 510 26.62 18.21 9.50
N ILE A 511 25.38 18.69 9.67
CA ILE A 511 25.02 20.09 9.47
C ILE A 511 24.78 20.72 10.83
N TRP A 512 25.56 21.75 11.15
CA TRP A 512 25.39 22.52 12.36
C TRP A 512 24.32 23.59 12.17
N LEU A 513 23.32 23.60 13.05
CA LEU A 513 22.33 24.66 13.13
C LEU A 513 22.68 25.55 14.32
N ASP A 514 22.91 26.83 14.06
CA ASP A 514 23.22 27.83 15.07
C ASP A 514 21.97 28.24 15.86
N GLU A 515 20.88 28.55 15.15
CA GLU A 515 19.56 28.91 15.67
C GLU A 515 18.43 28.39 14.78
N ALA A 516 17.22 28.30 15.34
CA ALA A 516 16.03 27.76 14.67
C ALA A 516 15.62 28.55 13.43
N GLU A 517 15.78 29.88 13.47
CA GLU A 517 15.42 30.83 12.42
C GLU A 517 16.16 30.54 11.10
N ASN A 518 17.39 30.02 11.17
CA ASN A 518 18.25 29.79 10.02
C ASN A 518 17.99 28.45 9.33
N TYR A 519 17.14 27.57 9.88
CA TYR A 519 16.95 26.20 9.42
C TYR A 519 16.75 26.07 7.90
N LEU A 520 15.77 26.77 7.34
CA LEU A 520 15.45 26.68 5.91
C LEU A 520 16.61 27.17 5.02
N SER A 521 17.29 28.23 5.45
CA SER A 521 18.41 28.80 4.70
C SER A 521 19.62 27.87 4.70
N ILE A 522 19.91 27.22 5.82
CA ILE A 522 21.00 26.25 5.96
C ILE A 522 20.71 24.99 5.14
N MET A 523 19.49 24.44 5.22
CA MET A 523 19.10 23.29 4.41
C MET A 523 19.25 23.58 2.91
N ALA A 524 18.80 24.75 2.46
CA ALA A 524 18.93 25.18 1.07
C ALA A 524 20.40 25.37 0.65
N ALA A 525 21.27 25.91 1.51
CA ALA A 525 22.70 26.04 1.27
C ALA A 525 23.41 24.68 1.10
N HIS A 526 22.89 23.63 1.73
CA HIS A 526 23.32 22.24 1.56
C HIS A 526 22.59 21.51 0.41
N GLY A 527 21.81 22.21 -0.41
CA GLY A 527 21.12 21.65 -1.57
C GLY A 527 19.86 20.84 -1.24
N ILE A 528 19.37 20.90 0.00
CA ILE A 528 18.18 20.17 0.44
C ILE A 528 16.95 21.05 0.23
N VAL A 529 16.03 20.60 -0.62
CA VAL A 529 14.74 21.27 -0.82
C VAL A 529 13.72 20.62 0.10
N VAL A 530 13.50 21.15 1.30
CA VAL A 530 12.61 20.52 2.30
C VAL A 530 11.12 20.54 1.93
N SER A 531 10.68 21.56 1.19
CA SER A 531 9.28 21.71 0.78
C SER A 531 8.95 20.76 -0.39
N ALA A 532 7.98 19.88 -0.16
CA ALA A 532 7.46 18.96 -1.17
C ALA A 532 6.87 19.70 -2.37
N ASP A 533 6.09 20.77 -2.13
CA ASP A 533 5.50 21.57 -3.22
C ASP A 533 6.57 22.23 -4.09
N LYS A 534 7.63 22.77 -3.47
CA LYS A 534 8.77 23.32 -4.22
C LYS A 534 9.49 22.24 -5.03
N ARG A 535 9.73 21.06 -4.44
CA ARG A 535 10.34 19.93 -5.16
C ARG A 535 9.47 19.48 -6.33
N ALA A 536 8.17 19.28 -6.12
CA ALA A 536 7.23 18.87 -7.16
C ALA A 536 7.18 19.91 -8.30
N HIS A 537 7.17 21.20 -7.97
CA HIS A 537 7.20 22.26 -8.97
C HIS A 537 8.50 22.25 -9.80
N ILE A 538 9.66 22.08 -9.14
CA ILE A 538 10.95 21.95 -9.82
C ILE A 538 10.93 20.75 -10.78
N ILE A 539 10.52 19.57 -10.28
CA ILE A 539 10.47 18.34 -11.09
C ILE A 539 9.53 18.53 -12.29
N ALA A 540 8.30 18.99 -12.06
CA ALA A 540 7.30 19.11 -13.11
C ALA A 540 7.68 20.17 -14.16
N SER A 541 8.20 21.32 -13.74
CA SER A 541 8.60 22.39 -14.67
C SER A 541 9.77 21.97 -15.54
N VAL A 542 10.83 21.41 -14.94
CA VAL A 542 12.01 20.97 -15.67
C VAL A 542 11.66 19.77 -16.56
N ALA A 543 10.91 18.78 -16.07
CA ALA A 543 10.51 17.62 -16.88
C ALA A 543 9.63 18.03 -18.09
N LYS A 544 8.68 18.94 -17.91
CA LYS A 544 7.85 19.47 -19.02
C LYS A 544 8.70 20.26 -20.02
N GLN A 545 9.65 21.06 -19.55
CA GLN A 545 10.58 21.77 -20.43
C GLN A 545 11.47 20.79 -21.23
N THR A 546 12.08 19.83 -20.55
CA THR A 546 12.94 18.81 -21.17
C THR A 546 12.16 17.97 -22.19
N ALA A 547 10.90 17.63 -21.92
CA ALA A 547 10.05 16.95 -22.90
C ALA A 547 9.81 17.80 -24.15
N ALA A 548 9.53 19.10 -23.98
CA ALA A 548 9.33 20.03 -25.09
C ALA A 548 10.59 20.21 -25.95
N GLU A 549 11.78 20.21 -25.34
CA GLU A 549 13.07 20.22 -26.04
C GLU A 549 13.29 18.94 -26.89
N LEU A 550 12.63 17.84 -26.54
CA LEU A 550 12.60 16.59 -27.30
C LEU A 550 11.43 16.53 -28.30
N GLU A 551 10.76 17.65 -28.58
CA GLU A 551 9.55 17.73 -29.41
C GLU A 551 8.40 16.83 -28.91
N GLY A 552 8.37 16.59 -27.59
CA GLY A 552 7.40 15.71 -26.95
C GLY A 552 6.71 16.33 -25.73
N THR A 553 5.87 15.51 -25.10
CA THR A 553 5.14 15.84 -23.87
C THR A 553 5.18 14.66 -22.90
N ILE A 554 5.02 14.94 -21.61
CA ILE A 554 4.84 13.90 -20.59
C ILE A 554 3.39 13.91 -20.10
N PRO A 555 2.83 12.74 -19.72
CA PRO A 555 1.51 12.66 -19.10
C PRO A 555 1.45 13.49 -17.81
N ASP A 556 0.29 14.08 -17.52
CA ASP A 556 0.04 14.76 -16.25
C ASP A 556 -0.29 13.74 -15.15
N ASP A 557 0.75 13.04 -14.70
CA ASP A 557 0.63 12.00 -13.67
C ASP A 557 0.98 12.54 -12.29
N THR A 558 -0.05 13.05 -11.60
CA THR A 558 0.11 13.61 -10.25
C THR A 558 0.55 12.57 -9.24
N GLY A 559 0.19 11.30 -9.43
CA GLY A 559 0.57 10.20 -8.53
C GLY A 559 2.06 9.88 -8.62
N LEU A 560 2.57 9.69 -9.85
CA LEU A 560 3.99 9.46 -10.08
C LEU A 560 4.82 10.68 -9.63
N LEU A 561 4.36 11.91 -9.93
CA LEU A 561 5.05 13.12 -9.49
C LEU A 561 5.16 13.19 -7.96
N ALA A 562 4.09 12.86 -7.23
CA ALA A 562 4.11 12.83 -5.77
C ALA A 562 5.07 11.76 -5.23
N GLU A 563 5.08 10.56 -5.83
CA GLU A 563 6.00 9.46 -5.48
C GLU A 563 7.46 9.91 -5.66
N VAL A 564 7.83 10.38 -6.87
CA VAL A 564 9.19 10.84 -7.19
C VAL A 564 9.63 12.01 -6.31
N THR A 565 8.72 12.95 -6.03
CA THR A 565 8.97 14.09 -5.14
C THR A 565 9.40 13.67 -3.73
N ASN A 566 8.87 12.55 -3.24
CA ASN A 566 9.17 12.00 -1.93
C ASN A 566 10.22 10.88 -1.96
N LEU A 567 10.85 10.63 -3.11
CA LEU A 567 12.05 9.79 -3.23
C LEU A 567 13.36 10.60 -3.21
N VAL A 568 13.29 11.92 -3.34
CA VAL A 568 14.47 12.79 -3.48
C VAL A 568 14.44 14.00 -2.54
N GLU A 569 15.63 14.45 -2.11
CA GLU A 569 15.84 15.69 -1.36
C GLU A 569 16.37 16.82 -2.27
N ARG A 570 17.17 16.45 -3.29
CA ARG A 570 17.72 17.36 -4.31
C ARG A 570 17.37 16.83 -5.71
N PRO A 571 16.25 17.24 -6.31
CA PRO A 571 15.83 16.72 -7.61
C PRO A 571 16.71 17.26 -8.75
N THR A 572 17.27 16.36 -9.55
CA THR A 572 17.85 16.70 -10.87
C THR A 572 17.24 15.82 -11.95
N VAL A 573 16.66 16.44 -12.98
CA VAL A 573 16.01 15.72 -14.09
C VAL A 573 17.06 15.26 -15.11
N PHE A 574 16.85 14.08 -15.71
CA PHE A 574 17.65 13.56 -16.81
C PHE A 574 16.80 12.88 -17.88
N VAL A 575 17.37 12.72 -19.08
CA VAL A 575 16.74 12.02 -20.20
C VAL A 575 17.49 10.73 -20.44
N GLY A 576 16.75 9.61 -20.48
CA GLY A 576 17.24 8.34 -20.98
C GLY A 576 16.59 7.97 -22.31
N GLN A 577 17.21 7.04 -23.02
CA GLN A 577 16.70 6.49 -24.28
C GLN A 577 16.76 4.97 -24.31
N PHE A 578 15.99 4.37 -25.20
CA PHE A 578 16.00 2.93 -25.45
C PHE A 578 15.86 2.66 -26.95
N GLU A 579 16.09 1.42 -27.39
CA GLU A 579 16.09 1.09 -28.81
C GLU A 579 14.67 1.06 -29.42
N ASP A 580 14.50 1.65 -30.61
CA ASP A 580 13.24 1.71 -31.37
C ASP A 580 12.57 0.33 -31.58
N LYS A 581 13.35 -0.76 -31.59
CA LYS A 581 12.83 -2.12 -31.74
C LYS A 581 11.75 -2.45 -30.69
N PHE A 582 11.83 -1.84 -29.50
CA PHE A 582 10.87 -2.09 -28.42
C PHE A 582 9.52 -1.40 -28.64
N LEU A 583 9.42 -0.43 -29.54
CA LEU A 583 8.15 0.22 -29.92
C LEU A 583 7.19 -0.72 -30.66
N VAL A 584 7.60 -1.98 -30.92
CA VAL A 584 6.69 -3.06 -31.35
C VAL A 584 5.77 -3.54 -30.22
N LEU A 585 6.17 -3.33 -28.97
CA LEU A 585 5.35 -3.65 -27.80
C LEU A 585 4.21 -2.63 -27.67
N PRO A 586 3.05 -3.03 -27.15
CA PRO A 586 2.00 -2.08 -26.80
C PRO A 586 2.51 -1.00 -25.84
N ASP A 587 2.11 0.25 -26.06
CA ASP A 587 2.54 1.39 -25.24
C ASP A 587 2.26 1.14 -23.75
N GLU A 588 1.16 0.47 -23.42
CA GLU A 588 0.79 0.14 -22.03
C GLU A 588 1.81 -0.75 -21.33
N VAL A 589 2.48 -1.64 -22.06
CA VAL A 589 3.57 -2.48 -21.53
C VAL A 589 4.78 -1.60 -21.21
N LEU A 590 5.21 -0.78 -22.16
CA LEU A 590 6.37 0.10 -22.00
C LEU A 590 6.15 1.11 -20.87
N VAL A 591 4.96 1.71 -20.83
CA VAL A 591 4.55 2.65 -19.78
C VAL A 591 4.46 1.97 -18.43
N ALA A 592 3.91 0.75 -18.32
CA ALA A 592 3.87 0.03 -17.05
C ALA A 592 5.26 -0.25 -16.50
N VAL A 593 6.21 -0.66 -17.35
CA VAL A 593 7.62 -0.84 -16.99
C VAL A 593 8.25 0.46 -16.51
N MET A 594 8.18 1.53 -17.31
CA MET A 594 8.77 2.83 -16.98
C MET A 594 8.17 3.44 -15.72
N ARG A 595 6.84 3.50 -15.65
CA ARG A 595 6.09 4.17 -14.59
C ARG A 595 6.16 3.41 -13.26
N LYS A 596 5.83 2.11 -13.25
CA LYS A 596 5.68 1.35 -11.99
C LYS A 596 6.99 0.82 -11.45
N HIS A 597 7.83 0.27 -12.32
CA HIS A 597 9.05 -0.41 -11.89
C HIS A 597 10.26 0.51 -11.80
N GLN A 598 10.21 1.70 -12.40
CA GLN A 598 11.37 2.58 -12.52
C GLN A 598 11.07 4.05 -12.19
N ARG A 599 9.79 4.44 -12.06
CA ARG A 599 9.35 5.80 -11.71
C ARG A 599 9.81 6.84 -12.73
N TYR A 600 9.79 6.47 -14.01
CA TYR A 600 10.10 7.36 -15.13
C TYR A 600 8.83 7.92 -15.77
N PHE A 601 8.95 9.12 -16.31
CA PHE A 601 7.92 9.76 -17.12
C PHE A 601 8.12 9.38 -18.59
N PRO A 602 7.19 8.64 -19.23
CA PRO A 602 7.24 8.36 -20.66
C PRO A 602 7.09 9.66 -21.47
N VAL A 603 7.79 9.77 -22.60
CA VAL A 603 7.70 10.93 -23.50
C VAL A 603 6.89 10.55 -24.74
N TYR A 604 5.86 11.34 -25.05
CA TYR A 604 5.00 11.19 -26.22
C TYR A 604 5.28 12.27 -27.26
N GLY A 605 5.35 11.90 -28.53
CA GLY A 605 5.47 12.83 -29.64
C GLY A 605 4.19 13.60 -29.91
N ALA A 606 4.25 14.59 -30.79
CA ALA A 606 3.09 15.39 -31.19
C ALA A 606 1.98 14.58 -31.89
N ASP A 607 2.30 13.39 -32.41
CA ASP A 607 1.34 12.46 -33.01
C ASP A 607 0.64 11.54 -31.98
N GLY A 608 0.96 11.71 -30.69
CA GLY A 608 0.43 10.92 -29.59
C GLY A 608 1.09 9.55 -29.42
N LYS A 609 2.15 9.23 -30.19
CA LYS A 609 2.89 7.98 -30.03
C LYS A 609 4.02 8.11 -29.03
N LEU A 610 4.34 7.01 -28.38
CA LEU A 610 5.47 6.94 -27.48
C LEU A 610 6.80 7.12 -28.25
N LEU A 611 7.64 8.03 -27.77
CA LEU A 611 9.01 8.18 -28.24
C LEU A 611 9.91 7.18 -27.50
N PRO A 612 11.06 6.78 -28.10
CA PRO A 612 12.06 5.92 -27.47
C PRO A 612 12.88 6.66 -26.39
N ARG A 613 12.19 7.42 -25.53
CA ARG A 613 12.72 8.37 -24.57
C ARG A 613 11.91 8.32 -23.28
N PHE A 614 12.60 8.51 -22.17
CA PHE A 614 11.97 8.67 -20.87
C PHE A 614 12.69 9.76 -20.06
N ILE A 615 11.96 10.36 -19.13
CA ILE A 615 12.49 11.35 -18.21
C ILE A 615 12.57 10.72 -16.81
N GLY A 616 13.76 10.69 -16.24
CA GLY A 616 14.01 10.30 -14.87
C GLY A 616 14.37 11.49 -14.00
N VAL A 617 14.36 11.29 -12.69
CA VAL A 617 14.80 12.28 -11.70
C VAL A 617 15.80 11.57 -10.81
N ARG A 618 16.99 12.14 -10.59
CA ARG A 618 18.00 11.68 -9.62
C ARG A 618 17.95 12.46 -8.30
N ASN A 619 18.49 11.89 -7.21
CA ASN A 619 18.67 12.58 -5.94
C ASN A 619 20.10 13.15 -5.81
N GLY A 620 20.41 14.29 -6.41
CA GLY A 620 21.77 14.86 -6.44
C GLY A 620 21.88 16.11 -7.32
N ASP A 621 23.08 16.66 -7.51
CA ASP A 621 23.38 17.59 -8.62
C ASP A 621 23.66 16.84 -9.90
N ALA A 622 23.62 17.49 -11.07
CA ALA A 622 24.78 17.88 -11.88
C ALA A 622 25.75 16.74 -12.27
N GLU A 623 26.61 16.34 -11.34
CA GLU A 623 27.86 15.64 -11.64
C GLU A 623 27.63 14.16 -12.01
N HIS A 624 28.44 13.61 -12.93
CA HIS A 624 28.35 12.20 -13.36
C HIS A 624 26.99 11.72 -13.90
N LEU A 625 26.18 12.64 -14.46
CA LEU A 625 24.85 12.28 -14.97
C LEU A 625 24.89 11.27 -16.12
N ASP A 626 25.98 11.24 -16.88
CA ASP A 626 26.21 10.28 -17.95
C ASP A 626 26.20 8.83 -17.44
N LYS A 627 26.79 8.56 -16.27
CA LYS A 627 26.76 7.24 -15.63
C LYS A 627 25.37 6.86 -15.16
N VAL A 628 24.69 7.80 -14.51
CA VAL A 628 23.31 7.63 -14.04
C VAL A 628 22.42 7.31 -15.23
N VAL A 629 22.46 8.11 -16.30
CA VAL A 629 21.68 7.87 -17.53
C VAL A 629 21.98 6.48 -18.09
N HIS A 630 23.25 6.13 -18.30
CA HIS A 630 23.65 4.82 -18.84
C HIS A 630 23.10 3.66 -18.01
N GLY A 631 23.24 3.70 -16.67
CA GLY A 631 22.69 2.64 -15.81
C GLY A 631 21.17 2.52 -15.91
N ASN A 632 20.45 3.65 -15.93
CA ASN A 632 18.99 3.64 -16.02
C ASN A 632 18.52 3.13 -17.41
N GLU A 633 19.27 3.43 -18.48
CA GLU A 633 19.02 2.90 -19.84
C GLU A 633 19.22 1.38 -19.92
N GLN A 634 20.28 0.84 -19.30
CA GLN A 634 20.53 -0.60 -19.24
C GLN A 634 19.39 -1.35 -18.56
N VAL A 635 18.88 -0.81 -17.44
CA VAL A 635 17.79 -1.42 -16.70
C VAL A 635 16.51 -1.48 -17.51
N ILE A 636 16.17 -0.38 -18.20
CA ILE A 636 15.00 -0.33 -19.07
C ILE A 636 15.15 -1.29 -20.25
N ARG A 637 16.32 -1.34 -20.88
CA ARG A 637 16.60 -2.28 -21.97
C ARG A 637 16.37 -3.73 -21.54
N ALA A 638 16.88 -4.12 -20.37
CA ALA A 638 16.67 -5.47 -19.84
C ALA A 638 15.18 -5.76 -19.59
N ARG A 639 14.45 -4.84 -18.95
CA ARG A 639 13.01 -5.02 -18.69
C ARG A 639 12.18 -5.06 -19.97
N PHE A 640 12.53 -4.28 -20.99
CA PHE A 640 11.86 -4.33 -22.29
C PHE A 640 12.22 -5.59 -23.07
N ALA A 641 13.43 -6.12 -22.93
CA ALA A 641 13.80 -7.42 -23.49
C ALA A 641 12.97 -8.56 -22.87
N ASP A 642 12.74 -8.53 -21.55
CA ASP A 642 11.85 -9.48 -20.86
C ASP A 642 10.41 -9.36 -21.38
N ALA A 643 9.89 -8.14 -21.45
CA ALA A 643 8.55 -7.89 -21.97
C ALA A 643 8.40 -8.35 -23.43
N ASP A 644 9.38 -8.07 -24.29
CA ASP A 644 9.39 -8.54 -25.68
C ASP A 644 9.42 -10.06 -25.78
N PHE A 645 10.23 -10.73 -24.94
CA PHE A 645 10.26 -12.18 -24.88
C PHE A 645 8.88 -12.77 -24.53
N PHE A 646 8.25 -12.29 -23.46
CA PHE A 646 6.92 -12.77 -23.07
C PHE A 646 5.86 -12.47 -24.13
N PHE A 647 5.89 -11.27 -24.70
CA PHE A 647 4.95 -10.88 -25.74
C PHE A 647 5.07 -11.75 -27.00
N ARG A 648 6.30 -12.09 -27.42
CA ARG A 648 6.53 -13.01 -28.54
C ARG A 648 6.07 -14.42 -28.22
N GLN A 649 6.43 -14.94 -27.04
CA GLN A 649 6.05 -16.28 -26.60
C GLN A 649 4.52 -16.43 -26.55
N ASP A 650 3.82 -15.46 -25.95
CA ASP A 650 2.36 -15.50 -25.80
C ASP A 650 1.65 -15.45 -27.17
N ARG A 651 2.26 -14.82 -28.18
CA ARG A 651 1.71 -14.72 -29.54
C ARG A 651 1.92 -15.96 -30.41
N GLU A 652 2.65 -16.97 -29.93
CA GLU A 652 2.80 -18.24 -30.65
C GLU A 652 1.49 -19.04 -30.70
N ARG A 653 0.55 -18.75 -29.80
CA ARG A 653 -0.76 -19.42 -29.70
C ARG A 653 -1.89 -18.39 -29.62
N PRO A 654 -3.06 -18.62 -30.26
CA PRO A 654 -4.21 -17.73 -30.12
C PRO A 654 -4.72 -17.62 -28.67
N LEU A 655 -5.32 -16.48 -28.31
CA LEU A 655 -5.80 -16.21 -26.94
C LEU A 655 -6.75 -17.29 -26.41
N ALA A 656 -7.62 -17.83 -27.27
CA ALA A 656 -8.56 -18.89 -26.91
C ALA A 656 -7.89 -20.18 -26.41
N GLU A 657 -6.65 -20.44 -26.83
CA GLU A 657 -5.91 -21.63 -26.40
C GLU A 657 -5.37 -21.55 -24.97
N PHE A 658 -5.39 -20.37 -24.34
CA PHE A 658 -5.04 -20.16 -22.94
C PHE A 658 -6.20 -20.40 -21.97
N ILE A 659 -7.45 -20.46 -22.47
CA ILE A 659 -8.65 -20.69 -21.63
C ILE A 659 -8.53 -21.96 -20.78
N PRO A 660 -8.10 -23.13 -21.32
CA PRO A 660 -7.97 -24.33 -20.51
C PRO A 660 -6.97 -24.19 -19.35
N ASP A 661 -5.93 -23.37 -19.52
CA ASP A 661 -4.91 -23.13 -18.48
C ASP A 661 -5.45 -22.35 -17.28
N LEU A 662 -6.57 -21.63 -17.43
CA LEU A 662 -7.28 -21.00 -16.31
C LEU A 662 -7.79 -22.01 -15.26
N ALA A 663 -7.86 -23.30 -15.58
CA ALA A 663 -8.17 -24.36 -14.62
C ALA A 663 -7.12 -24.49 -13.51
N LYS A 664 -5.87 -24.08 -13.79
CA LYS A 664 -4.74 -24.11 -12.83
C LYS A 664 -4.81 -22.94 -11.83
N LEU A 665 -5.50 -21.86 -12.18
CA LEU A 665 -5.64 -20.66 -11.35
C LEU A 665 -6.88 -20.80 -10.47
N THR A 666 -6.72 -20.97 -9.16
CA THR A 666 -7.89 -20.99 -8.25
C THR A 666 -8.45 -19.58 -8.10
N PHE A 667 -9.76 -19.41 -8.28
CA PHE A 667 -10.46 -18.19 -7.91
C PHE A 667 -10.75 -18.18 -6.39
N GLN A 668 -11.45 -19.21 -5.92
CA GLN A 668 -11.67 -19.50 -4.49
C GLN A 668 -12.06 -20.98 -4.35
N ALA A 669 -11.69 -21.64 -3.25
CA ALA A 669 -11.76 -23.10 -3.10
C ALA A 669 -13.15 -23.74 -3.36
N GLU A 670 -14.24 -23.08 -2.98
CA GLU A 670 -15.62 -23.52 -3.18
C GLU A 670 -16.25 -22.96 -4.48
N LEU A 671 -15.72 -21.86 -5.01
CA LEU A 671 -16.16 -21.24 -6.27
C LEU A 671 -15.43 -21.79 -7.50
N GLY A 672 -14.37 -22.57 -7.31
CA GLY A 672 -13.59 -23.22 -8.35
C GLY A 672 -12.43 -22.38 -8.90
N SER A 673 -12.05 -22.70 -10.13
CA SER A 673 -10.96 -22.07 -10.87
C SER A 673 -11.38 -20.79 -11.60
N MET A 674 -10.40 -20.07 -12.18
CA MET A 674 -10.67 -18.96 -13.08
C MET A 674 -11.34 -19.42 -14.38
N LEU A 675 -11.15 -20.68 -14.78
CA LEU A 675 -11.91 -21.29 -15.87
C LEU A 675 -13.39 -21.41 -15.49
N ASP A 676 -13.69 -21.89 -14.29
CA ASP A 676 -15.07 -22.01 -13.80
C ASP A 676 -15.74 -20.64 -13.71
N LYS A 677 -14.99 -19.62 -13.26
CA LYS A 677 -15.47 -18.24 -13.30
C LYS A 677 -15.79 -17.77 -14.72
N THR A 678 -14.88 -17.99 -15.68
CA THR A 678 -15.07 -17.59 -17.08
C THR A 678 -16.32 -18.25 -17.69
N LYS A 679 -16.56 -19.53 -17.40
CA LYS A 679 -17.80 -20.23 -17.81
C LYS A 679 -19.06 -19.61 -17.20
N ARG A 680 -19.00 -19.17 -15.94
CA ARG A 680 -20.13 -18.43 -15.32
C ARG A 680 -20.36 -17.08 -16.00
N LEU A 681 -19.30 -16.36 -16.37
CA LEU A 681 -19.42 -15.11 -17.12
C LEU A 681 -20.04 -15.35 -18.50
N GLU A 682 -19.59 -16.37 -19.23
CA GLU A 682 -20.16 -16.74 -20.53
C GLU A 682 -21.68 -17.02 -20.44
N ALA A 683 -22.14 -17.63 -19.35
CA ALA A 683 -23.56 -17.88 -19.10
C ALA A 683 -24.34 -16.63 -18.62
N LEU A 684 -23.72 -15.76 -17.82
CA LEU A 684 -24.36 -14.60 -17.18
C LEU A 684 -24.43 -13.38 -18.10
N VAL A 685 -23.41 -13.13 -18.92
CA VAL A 685 -23.31 -11.93 -19.77
C VAL A 685 -24.48 -11.77 -20.74
N PRO A 686 -25.00 -12.81 -21.42
CA PRO A 686 -26.20 -12.68 -22.24
C PRO A 686 -27.44 -12.20 -21.46
N GLN A 687 -27.62 -12.68 -20.22
CA GLN A 687 -28.75 -12.29 -19.37
C GLN A 687 -28.63 -10.83 -18.92
N VAL A 688 -27.42 -10.42 -18.49
CA VAL A 688 -27.12 -9.03 -18.14
C VAL A 688 -27.26 -8.12 -19.36
N GLY A 689 -26.81 -8.57 -20.53
CA GLY A 689 -26.92 -7.84 -21.79
C GLY A 689 -28.38 -7.59 -22.20
N GLN A 690 -29.27 -8.57 -22.03
CA GLN A 690 -30.71 -8.39 -22.26
C GLN A 690 -31.30 -7.36 -21.30
N MET A 691 -30.91 -7.38 -20.02
CA MET A 691 -31.35 -6.39 -19.03
C MET A 691 -30.90 -4.96 -19.38
N LEU A 692 -29.76 -4.81 -20.06
CA LEU A 692 -29.22 -3.53 -20.55
C LEU A 692 -29.75 -3.13 -21.95
N GLY A 693 -30.62 -3.96 -22.55
CA GLY A 693 -31.17 -3.73 -23.88
C GLY A 693 -30.11 -3.69 -24.97
N LEU A 694 -29.18 -4.65 -24.96
CA LEU A 694 -28.25 -4.88 -26.08
C LEU A 694 -29.01 -5.46 -27.28
N ASP A 695 -28.65 -5.02 -28.49
CA ASP A 695 -29.11 -5.66 -29.73
C ASP A 695 -28.38 -6.99 -29.99
N GLU A 696 -28.78 -7.72 -31.04
CA GLU A 696 -28.24 -9.05 -31.36
C GLU A 696 -26.72 -9.03 -31.65
N ALA A 697 -26.22 -8.00 -32.34
CA ALA A 697 -24.80 -7.86 -32.66
C ALA A 697 -23.97 -7.50 -31.41
N GLN A 698 -24.51 -6.62 -30.56
CA GLN A 698 -23.91 -6.28 -29.28
C GLN A 698 -23.89 -7.47 -28.32
N LEU A 699 -24.97 -8.27 -28.28
CA LEU A 699 -25.03 -9.50 -27.49
C LEU A 699 -23.99 -10.52 -27.97
N ALA A 700 -23.84 -10.71 -29.29
CA ALA A 700 -22.81 -11.59 -29.85
C ALA A 700 -21.40 -11.12 -29.47
N THR A 701 -21.15 -9.81 -29.54
CA THR A 701 -19.86 -9.21 -29.11
C THR A 701 -19.61 -9.44 -27.62
N ALA A 702 -20.61 -9.19 -26.77
CA ALA A 702 -20.50 -9.37 -25.32
C ALA A 702 -20.27 -10.84 -24.94
N ALA A 703 -21.00 -11.76 -25.58
CA ALA A 703 -20.83 -13.20 -25.37
C ALA A 703 -19.44 -13.68 -25.82
N ARG A 704 -18.95 -13.21 -26.98
CA ARG A 704 -17.60 -13.54 -27.44
C ARG A 704 -16.53 -13.02 -26.48
N ALA A 705 -16.65 -11.77 -26.04
CA ALA A 705 -15.75 -11.19 -25.03
C ALA A 705 -15.78 -11.98 -23.72
N ALA A 706 -16.96 -12.41 -23.26
CA ALA A 706 -17.10 -13.24 -22.05
C ALA A 706 -16.40 -14.60 -22.20
N SER A 707 -16.46 -15.23 -23.38
CA SER A 707 -15.79 -16.52 -23.64
C SER A 707 -14.26 -16.44 -23.62
N LEU A 708 -13.70 -15.27 -23.93
CA LEU A 708 -12.25 -15.00 -23.92
C LEU A 708 -11.79 -14.27 -22.65
N ALA A 709 -12.72 -13.81 -21.82
CA ALA A 709 -12.43 -13.01 -20.64
C ALA A 709 -11.45 -13.74 -19.73
N LYS A 710 -10.47 -13.01 -19.20
CA LYS A 710 -9.45 -13.51 -18.26
C LYS A 710 -8.48 -14.55 -18.82
N ALA A 711 -8.60 -14.97 -20.09
CA ALA A 711 -7.65 -15.90 -20.71
C ALA A 711 -6.21 -15.39 -20.64
N ASP A 712 -6.03 -14.06 -20.67
CA ASP A 712 -4.75 -13.42 -20.51
C ASP A 712 -4.08 -13.66 -19.15
N LEU A 713 -4.82 -13.98 -18.09
CA LEU A 713 -4.22 -14.34 -16.79
C LEU A 713 -3.32 -15.59 -16.84
N ALA A 714 -3.46 -16.41 -17.88
CA ALA A 714 -2.61 -17.58 -18.11
C ALA A 714 -1.42 -17.31 -19.07
N THR A 715 -1.29 -16.07 -19.57
CA THR A 715 -0.18 -15.67 -20.45
C THR A 715 1.04 -15.26 -19.64
N SER A 716 2.24 -15.49 -20.16
CA SER A 716 3.50 -15.17 -19.49
C SER A 716 3.58 -13.67 -19.14
N MET A 717 3.15 -12.80 -20.05
CA MET A 717 3.15 -11.34 -19.84
C MET A 717 2.32 -10.93 -18.62
N VAL A 718 1.11 -11.45 -18.48
CA VAL A 718 0.22 -11.06 -17.36
C VAL A 718 0.59 -11.79 -16.07
N VAL A 719 1.20 -12.98 -16.14
CA VAL A 719 1.80 -13.62 -14.97
C VAL A 719 2.91 -12.74 -14.39
N GLU A 720 3.80 -12.19 -15.22
CA GLU A 720 4.83 -11.25 -14.77
C GLU A 720 4.25 -9.88 -14.40
N MET A 721 3.31 -9.36 -15.19
CA MET A 721 2.76 -8.01 -15.08
C MET A 721 1.23 -8.03 -14.95
N THR A 722 0.73 -8.55 -13.82
CA THR A 722 -0.72 -8.72 -13.54
C THR A 722 -1.56 -7.44 -13.69
N SER A 723 -0.91 -6.27 -13.60
CA SER A 723 -1.58 -4.99 -13.79
C SER A 723 -1.99 -4.68 -15.23
N LEU A 724 -1.50 -5.46 -16.20
CA LEU A 724 -1.86 -5.38 -17.61
C LEU A 724 -3.01 -6.33 -18.00
N GLN A 725 -3.62 -7.01 -17.02
CA GLN A 725 -4.79 -7.85 -17.28
C GLN A 725 -5.93 -7.04 -17.92
N GLY A 726 -6.70 -7.68 -18.80
CA GLY A 726 -7.67 -7.05 -19.69
C GLY A 726 -7.04 -6.35 -20.88
N VAL A 727 -6.02 -5.50 -20.66
CA VAL A 727 -5.32 -4.79 -21.76
C VAL A 727 -4.60 -5.78 -22.66
N MET A 728 -3.79 -6.68 -22.08
CA MET A 728 -3.14 -7.72 -22.87
C MET A 728 -4.15 -8.70 -23.46
N GLY A 729 -5.22 -9.02 -22.74
CA GLY A 729 -6.34 -9.78 -23.31
C GLY A 729 -6.91 -9.15 -24.58
N ALA A 730 -7.08 -7.83 -24.61
CA ALA A 730 -7.52 -7.11 -25.81
C ALA A 730 -6.50 -7.18 -26.95
N GLN A 731 -5.22 -6.95 -26.64
CA GLN A 731 -4.13 -7.00 -27.63
C GLN A 731 -3.98 -8.41 -28.25
N TYR A 732 -4.05 -9.45 -27.41
CA TYR A 732 -3.97 -10.84 -27.87
C TYR A 732 -5.23 -11.29 -28.60
N ALA A 733 -6.43 -10.81 -28.22
CA ALA A 733 -7.66 -11.06 -28.97
C ALA A 733 -7.55 -10.47 -30.39
N LEU A 734 -7.12 -9.21 -30.52
CA LEU A 734 -6.87 -8.56 -31.80
C LEU A 734 -5.82 -9.31 -32.63
N ALA A 735 -4.70 -9.70 -32.03
CA ALA A 735 -3.66 -10.48 -32.68
C ALA A 735 -4.14 -11.88 -33.12
N SER A 736 -5.15 -12.43 -32.44
CA SER A 736 -5.81 -13.69 -32.78
C SER A 736 -6.91 -13.55 -33.85
N GLY A 737 -7.15 -12.34 -34.35
CA GLY A 737 -8.14 -12.05 -35.39
C GLY A 737 -9.55 -11.75 -34.90
N GLU A 738 -9.74 -11.48 -33.59
CA GLU A 738 -11.03 -11.04 -33.05
C GLU A 738 -11.37 -9.59 -33.44
N ASP A 739 -12.66 -9.26 -33.46
CA ASP A 739 -13.11 -7.89 -33.71
C ASP A 739 -12.64 -6.91 -32.62
N ALA A 740 -12.35 -5.66 -33.01
CA ALA A 740 -11.92 -4.62 -32.08
C ALA A 740 -12.93 -4.37 -30.94
N ALA A 741 -14.23 -4.55 -31.20
CA ALA A 741 -15.27 -4.43 -30.20
C ALA A 741 -15.17 -5.53 -29.11
N VAL A 742 -14.70 -6.73 -29.45
CA VAL A 742 -14.44 -7.81 -28.49
C VAL A 742 -13.24 -7.47 -27.62
N GLY A 743 -12.13 -7.02 -28.22
CA GLY A 743 -10.95 -6.57 -27.49
C GLY A 743 -11.26 -5.40 -26.54
N GLN A 744 -12.04 -4.42 -27.00
CA GLN A 744 -12.50 -3.31 -26.17
C GLN A 744 -13.36 -3.78 -24.98
N ALA A 745 -14.24 -4.75 -25.18
CA ALA A 745 -15.03 -5.31 -24.09
C ALA A 745 -14.17 -6.04 -23.04
N ILE A 746 -13.15 -6.79 -23.48
CA ILE A 746 -12.21 -7.49 -22.58
C ILE A 746 -11.38 -6.51 -21.73
N SER A 747 -10.80 -5.47 -22.36
CA SER A 747 -9.99 -4.47 -21.64
C SER A 747 -10.81 -3.67 -20.62
N GLN A 748 -11.99 -3.20 -21.01
CA GLN A 748 -12.85 -2.35 -20.16
C GLN A 748 -13.59 -3.12 -19.05
N GLN A 749 -13.42 -4.44 -18.95
CA GLN A 749 -13.97 -5.24 -17.85
C GLN A 749 -13.48 -4.74 -16.47
N TYR A 750 -12.20 -4.33 -16.39
CA TYR A 750 -11.55 -3.92 -15.15
C TYR A 750 -11.64 -2.41 -14.86
N GLU A 751 -12.05 -1.60 -15.84
CA GLU A 751 -12.17 -0.15 -15.70
C GLU A 751 -13.33 0.26 -14.78
N ALA A 752 -13.24 1.44 -14.17
CA ALA A 752 -14.32 1.95 -13.34
C ALA A 752 -15.60 2.20 -14.15
N ILE A 753 -15.45 2.76 -15.36
CA ILE A 753 -16.54 3.13 -16.27
C ILE A 753 -16.27 2.48 -17.62
N SER A 754 -17.23 1.68 -18.11
CA SER A 754 -17.17 1.09 -19.43
C SER A 754 -17.85 2.03 -20.43
N THR A 755 -17.26 2.17 -21.62
CA THR A 755 -17.73 3.12 -22.66
C THR A 755 -18.67 2.50 -23.68
N THR A 756 -18.79 1.16 -23.72
CA THR A 756 -19.67 0.45 -24.64
C THR A 756 -20.61 -0.50 -23.89
N LYS A 757 -21.79 -0.76 -24.48
CA LYS A 757 -22.77 -1.69 -23.92
C LYS A 757 -22.24 -3.13 -23.75
N PRO A 758 -21.50 -3.73 -24.71
CA PRO A 758 -20.88 -5.04 -24.51
C PRO A 758 -19.88 -5.07 -23.35
N ALA A 759 -19.03 -4.04 -23.24
CA ALA A 759 -18.07 -3.91 -22.14
C ALA A 759 -18.78 -3.80 -20.79
N LEU A 760 -19.83 -2.96 -20.71
CA LEU A 760 -20.66 -2.79 -19.51
C LEU A 760 -21.28 -4.12 -19.07
N ALA A 761 -21.83 -4.90 -20.00
CA ALA A 761 -22.45 -6.19 -19.67
C ALA A 761 -21.43 -7.16 -19.03
N LEU A 762 -20.22 -7.26 -19.61
CA LEU A 762 -19.13 -8.09 -19.06
C LEU A 762 -18.64 -7.57 -17.70
N ALA A 763 -18.43 -6.26 -17.59
CA ALA A 763 -18.01 -5.59 -16.37
C ALA A 763 -19.01 -5.81 -15.20
N LEU A 764 -20.31 -5.69 -15.46
CA LEU A 764 -21.34 -5.92 -14.44
C LEU A 764 -21.41 -7.40 -14.05
N ALA A 765 -21.40 -8.32 -15.03
CA ALA A 765 -21.44 -9.75 -14.77
C ALA A 765 -20.27 -10.21 -13.88
N ASP A 766 -19.04 -9.77 -14.15
CA ASP A 766 -17.86 -10.16 -13.35
C ASP A 766 -17.89 -9.60 -11.93
N ARG A 767 -18.37 -8.38 -11.75
CA ARG A 767 -18.53 -7.77 -10.42
C ARG A 767 -19.63 -8.49 -9.63
N LEU A 768 -20.77 -8.79 -10.26
CA LEU A 768 -21.87 -9.51 -9.64
C LEU A 768 -21.47 -10.94 -9.23
N ASP A 769 -20.78 -11.69 -10.10
CA ASP A 769 -20.24 -13.02 -9.80
C ASP A 769 -19.34 -12.98 -8.57
N SER A 770 -18.40 -12.02 -8.54
CA SER A 770 -17.44 -11.87 -7.45
C SER A 770 -18.13 -11.48 -6.14
N LEU A 771 -19.02 -10.48 -6.18
CA LEU A 771 -19.74 -10.00 -5.00
C LEU A 771 -20.61 -11.10 -4.40
N LEU A 772 -21.43 -11.77 -5.22
CA LEU A 772 -22.34 -12.78 -4.73
C LEU A 772 -21.62 -14.06 -4.31
N GLY A 773 -20.67 -14.53 -5.12
CA GLY A 773 -19.90 -15.75 -4.82
C GLY A 773 -19.08 -15.60 -3.54
N LEU A 774 -18.36 -14.48 -3.36
CA LEU A 774 -17.53 -14.28 -2.17
C LEU A 774 -18.35 -14.04 -0.90
N PHE A 775 -19.55 -13.46 -1.00
CA PHE A 775 -20.48 -13.40 0.13
C PHE A 775 -21.03 -14.78 0.49
N ALA A 776 -21.36 -15.62 -0.49
CA ALA A 776 -21.89 -16.95 -0.27
C ALA A 776 -20.89 -17.88 0.46
N VAL A 777 -19.57 -17.70 0.25
CA VAL A 777 -18.52 -18.42 1.00
C VAL A 777 -18.12 -17.74 2.32
N GLY A 778 -18.84 -16.70 2.75
CA GLY A 778 -18.61 -16.02 4.03
C GLY A 778 -17.43 -15.05 4.07
N LEU A 779 -16.92 -14.61 2.90
CA LEU A 779 -15.79 -13.68 2.76
C LEU A 779 -16.23 -12.22 2.60
N ALA A 780 -17.38 -11.85 3.15
CA ALA A 780 -17.84 -10.47 3.19
C ALA A 780 -16.82 -9.57 3.96
N PRO A 781 -16.48 -8.37 3.46
CA PRO A 781 -15.48 -7.51 4.11
C PRO A 781 -15.87 -7.10 5.52
N LYS A 782 -14.93 -7.12 6.47
CA LYS A 782 -15.12 -6.74 7.88
C LYS A 782 -14.14 -5.64 8.29
N GLY A 783 -14.64 -4.53 8.84
CA GLY A 783 -13.80 -3.41 9.28
C GLY A 783 -13.04 -2.76 8.11
N SER A 784 -11.72 -2.61 8.22
CA SER A 784 -10.86 -2.16 7.12
C SER A 784 -10.43 -3.31 6.17
N ASN A 785 -10.53 -4.57 6.60
CA ASN A 785 -10.08 -5.72 5.83
C ASN A 785 -10.99 -6.00 4.61
N ASP A 786 -10.41 -6.00 3.41
CA ASP A 786 -11.08 -6.29 2.13
C ASP A 786 -10.07 -6.90 1.12
N PRO A 787 -9.69 -8.17 1.31
CA PRO A 787 -8.60 -8.79 0.54
C PRO A 787 -8.96 -9.03 -0.94
N PHE A 788 -10.26 -9.01 -1.30
CA PHE A 788 -10.75 -9.22 -2.66
C PHE A 788 -11.28 -7.93 -3.32
N ALA A 789 -11.04 -6.77 -2.70
CA ALA A 789 -11.48 -5.46 -3.18
C ALA A 789 -12.99 -5.38 -3.49
N LEU A 790 -13.83 -6.06 -2.71
CA LEU A 790 -15.28 -6.11 -2.91
C LEU A 790 -15.93 -4.73 -2.73
N ARG A 791 -15.37 -3.86 -1.87
CA ARG A 791 -15.84 -2.46 -1.75
C ARG A 791 -15.65 -1.71 -3.06
N ARG A 792 -14.48 -1.87 -3.69
CA ARG A 792 -14.16 -1.25 -4.98
C ARG A 792 -15.05 -1.82 -6.09
N ALA A 793 -15.27 -3.13 -6.10
CA ALA A 793 -16.18 -3.76 -7.06
C ALA A 793 -17.61 -3.21 -6.96
N ALA A 794 -18.14 -3.04 -5.74
CA ALA A 794 -19.46 -2.45 -5.54
C ALA A 794 -19.54 -0.98 -5.96
N ILE A 795 -18.52 -0.18 -5.65
CA ILE A 795 -18.45 1.24 -6.06
C ILE A 795 -18.40 1.35 -7.58
N HIS A 796 -17.50 0.62 -8.25
CA HIS A 796 -17.40 0.66 -9.71
C HIS A 796 -18.68 0.15 -10.38
N LEU A 797 -19.38 -0.83 -9.80
CA LEU A 797 -20.69 -1.28 -10.32
C LEU A 797 -21.70 -0.12 -10.30
N ILE A 798 -21.75 0.66 -9.21
CA ILE A 798 -22.63 1.82 -9.09
C ILE A 798 -22.23 2.91 -10.07
N GLU A 799 -20.95 3.30 -10.08
CA GLU A 799 -20.43 4.37 -10.93
C GLU A 799 -20.67 4.08 -12.41
N ASN A 800 -20.48 2.83 -12.85
CA ASN A 800 -20.67 2.44 -14.23
C ASN A 800 -22.15 2.53 -14.66
N LEU A 801 -23.09 2.13 -13.79
CA LEU A 801 -24.53 2.29 -14.02
C LEU A 801 -24.96 3.76 -14.03
N LEU A 802 -24.40 4.59 -13.14
CA LEU A 802 -24.67 6.02 -13.09
C LEU A 802 -24.12 6.75 -14.32
N ALA A 803 -22.87 6.47 -14.70
CA ALA A 803 -22.19 7.12 -15.81
C ALA A 803 -22.81 6.78 -17.18
N ASN A 804 -23.33 5.55 -17.32
CA ASN A 804 -24.02 5.12 -18.54
C ASN A 804 -25.54 5.38 -18.52
N GLU A 805 -26.06 6.00 -17.45
CA GLU A 805 -27.50 6.28 -17.28
C GLU A 805 -28.39 5.04 -17.43
N GLN A 806 -27.93 3.90 -16.88
CA GLN A 806 -28.59 2.61 -17.09
C GLN A 806 -29.50 2.22 -15.93
N SER A 807 -30.80 2.12 -16.21
CA SER A 807 -31.77 1.49 -15.32
C SER A 807 -31.52 -0.02 -15.26
N PHE A 808 -31.22 -0.55 -14.07
CA PHE A 808 -30.80 -1.94 -13.92
C PHE A 808 -31.25 -2.52 -12.58
N ASP A 809 -32.13 -3.53 -12.58
CA ASP A 809 -32.62 -4.16 -11.33
C ASP A 809 -31.62 -5.20 -10.81
N LEU A 810 -30.87 -4.81 -9.79
CA LEU A 810 -29.88 -5.65 -9.11
C LEU A 810 -30.49 -6.90 -8.47
N ARG A 811 -31.77 -6.91 -8.09
CA ARG A 811 -32.41 -8.12 -7.54
C ARG A 811 -32.53 -9.19 -8.62
N LEU A 812 -32.91 -8.78 -9.83
CA LEU A 812 -32.99 -9.70 -10.96
C LEU A 812 -31.59 -10.18 -11.36
N ALA A 813 -30.62 -9.27 -11.41
CA ALA A 813 -29.24 -9.62 -11.74
C ALA A 813 -28.61 -10.59 -10.73
N LEU A 814 -28.84 -10.39 -9.42
CA LEU A 814 -28.37 -11.28 -8.37
C LEU A 814 -29.04 -12.66 -8.43
N ARG A 815 -30.33 -12.74 -8.81
CA ARG A 815 -31.01 -14.03 -9.04
C ARG A 815 -30.41 -14.78 -10.23
N HIS A 816 -30.14 -14.08 -11.33
CA HIS A 816 -29.46 -14.69 -12.48
C HIS A 816 -28.06 -15.17 -12.10
N THR A 817 -27.31 -14.36 -11.37
CA THR A 817 -25.97 -14.72 -10.87
C THR A 817 -26.02 -15.96 -9.96
N ALA A 818 -26.96 -16.00 -9.02
CA ALA A 818 -27.13 -17.11 -8.07
C ALA A 818 -27.38 -18.45 -8.77
N ALA A 819 -28.07 -18.44 -9.92
CA ALA A 819 -28.39 -19.65 -10.68
C ALA A 819 -27.16 -20.33 -11.31
N HIS A 820 -26.05 -19.60 -11.48
CA HIS A 820 -24.82 -20.11 -12.10
C HIS A 820 -23.71 -20.41 -11.09
N LEU A 821 -23.88 -20.05 -9.81
CA LEU A 821 -22.87 -20.32 -8.78
C LEU A 821 -22.84 -21.83 -8.44
N PRO A 822 -21.65 -22.39 -8.15
CA PRO A 822 -21.52 -23.80 -7.75
C PRO A 822 -22.03 -24.08 -6.32
N ILE A 823 -22.34 -23.02 -5.56
CA ILE A 823 -22.80 -23.06 -4.18
C ILE A 823 -24.12 -22.31 -4.02
N ALA A 824 -24.86 -22.62 -2.96
CA ALA A 824 -26.12 -21.95 -2.66
C ALA A 824 -25.88 -20.50 -2.21
N ALA A 825 -26.33 -19.54 -3.01
CA ALA A 825 -26.47 -18.14 -2.62
C ALA A 825 -27.95 -17.86 -2.29
N ASP A 826 -28.34 -18.13 -1.05
CA ASP A 826 -29.72 -17.98 -0.60
C ASP A 826 -30.21 -16.52 -0.63
N VAL A 827 -31.49 -16.34 -0.32
CA VAL A 827 -32.13 -15.01 -0.35
C VAL A 827 -31.48 -14.04 0.63
N ASP A 828 -30.95 -14.53 1.74
CA ASP A 828 -30.33 -13.67 2.76
C ASP A 828 -28.94 -13.21 2.34
N VAL A 829 -28.15 -14.07 1.68
CA VAL A 829 -26.91 -13.69 1.02
C VAL A 829 -27.16 -12.64 -0.07
N GLN A 830 -28.18 -12.83 -0.92
CA GLN A 830 -28.53 -11.85 -1.95
C GLN A 830 -28.95 -10.50 -1.35
N LYS A 831 -29.73 -10.50 -0.27
CA LYS A 831 -30.09 -9.27 0.47
C LYS A 831 -28.86 -8.61 1.09
N ALA A 832 -27.93 -9.39 1.64
CA ALA A 832 -26.69 -8.86 2.21
C ALA A 832 -25.84 -8.16 1.16
N VAL A 833 -25.70 -8.74 -0.04
CA VAL A 833 -25.01 -8.10 -1.18
C VAL A 833 -25.74 -6.84 -1.62
N LEU A 834 -27.07 -6.87 -1.71
CA LEU A 834 -27.84 -5.68 -2.09
C LEU A 834 -27.69 -4.55 -1.05
N GLY A 835 -27.75 -4.86 0.25
CA GLY A 835 -27.50 -3.91 1.32
C GLY A 835 -26.07 -3.34 1.27
N PHE A 836 -25.10 -4.21 1.00
CA PHE A 836 -23.71 -3.82 0.80
C PHE A 836 -23.54 -2.85 -0.37
N ILE A 837 -24.25 -3.03 -1.49
CA ILE A 837 -24.23 -2.06 -2.60
C ILE A 837 -24.98 -0.78 -2.20
N ALA A 838 -26.14 -0.89 -1.54
CA ALA A 838 -26.95 0.24 -1.11
C ALA A 838 -26.22 1.19 -0.15
N ASP A 839 -25.46 0.66 0.80
CA ASP A 839 -24.65 1.45 1.74
C ASP A 839 -23.63 2.35 1.02
N ARG A 840 -23.13 1.90 -0.14
CA ARG A 840 -22.10 2.63 -0.93
C ARG A 840 -22.76 3.65 -1.83
N LEU A 841 -23.89 3.29 -2.42
CA LEU A 841 -24.74 4.24 -3.14
C LEU A 841 -25.18 5.39 -2.22
N GLN A 842 -25.49 5.10 -0.95
CA GLN A 842 -25.80 6.14 0.04
C GLN A 842 -24.67 7.15 0.19
N VAL A 843 -23.42 6.68 0.35
CA VAL A 843 -22.25 7.56 0.47
C VAL A 843 -22.07 8.41 -0.79
N ILE A 844 -22.10 7.79 -1.98
CA ILE A 844 -21.96 8.47 -3.27
C ILE A 844 -23.04 9.56 -3.46
N LEU A 845 -24.29 9.28 -3.10
CA LEU A 845 -25.39 10.26 -3.21
C LEU A 845 -25.26 11.41 -2.19
N GLN A 846 -24.75 11.13 -0.99
CA GLN A 846 -24.51 12.16 0.03
C GLN A 846 -23.35 13.08 -0.36
N GLU A 847 -22.30 12.54 -0.97
CA GLU A 847 -21.17 13.32 -1.50
C GLU A 847 -21.60 14.29 -2.62
N LYS A 848 -22.68 13.99 -3.34
CA LYS A 848 -23.33 14.91 -4.29
C LYS A 848 -24.13 16.04 -3.64
N GLY A 849 -24.09 16.18 -2.31
CA GLY A 849 -24.76 17.25 -1.56
C GLY A 849 -26.23 16.99 -1.22
N LEU A 850 -26.72 15.76 -1.42
CA LEU A 850 -28.12 15.40 -1.15
C LEU A 850 -28.34 15.09 0.34
N SER A 851 -29.49 15.49 0.89
CA SER A 851 -29.76 15.33 2.32
C SER A 851 -29.88 13.86 2.73
N ALA A 852 -29.27 13.49 3.85
CA ALA A 852 -29.23 12.10 4.33
C ALA A 852 -30.63 11.49 4.56
N THR A 853 -31.63 12.31 4.86
CA THR A 853 -33.02 11.85 5.02
C THR A 853 -33.65 11.51 3.67
N THR A 854 -33.44 12.33 2.65
CA THR A 854 -33.93 12.09 1.28
C THR A 854 -33.31 10.84 0.69
N VAL A 855 -31.98 10.71 0.80
CA VAL A 855 -31.24 9.54 0.30
C VAL A 855 -31.78 8.27 0.96
N ARG A 856 -31.92 8.24 2.29
CA ARG A 856 -32.45 7.06 3.00
C ARG A 856 -33.89 6.73 2.60
N ALA A 857 -34.74 7.73 2.42
CA ALA A 857 -36.14 7.52 2.01
C ALA A 857 -36.23 6.87 0.63
N VAL A 858 -35.42 7.32 -0.33
CA VAL A 858 -35.39 6.73 -1.68
C VAL A 858 -34.76 5.35 -1.68
N LEU A 859 -33.62 5.17 -1.00
CA LEU A 859 -32.93 3.88 -0.96
C LEU A 859 -33.76 2.77 -0.28
N ALA A 860 -34.65 3.12 0.64
CA ALA A 860 -35.57 2.16 1.25
C ALA A 860 -36.42 1.40 0.21
N GLU A 861 -36.78 2.06 -0.89
CA GLU A 861 -37.61 1.47 -1.96
C GLU A 861 -36.82 1.14 -3.23
N GLN A 862 -35.86 2.00 -3.62
CA GLN A 862 -35.20 1.97 -4.93
C GLN A 862 -33.73 1.56 -4.91
N ALA A 863 -33.16 1.12 -3.78
CA ALA A 863 -31.76 0.69 -3.72
C ALA A 863 -31.39 -0.44 -4.71
N HIS A 864 -32.38 -1.17 -5.22
CA HIS A 864 -32.21 -2.19 -6.26
C HIS A 864 -31.88 -1.63 -7.64
N ASN A 865 -32.05 -0.33 -7.89
CA ASN A 865 -31.74 0.32 -9.16
C ASN A 865 -30.91 1.59 -8.91
N PRO A 866 -29.57 1.51 -8.92
CA PRO A 866 -28.72 2.65 -8.56
C PRO A 866 -28.97 3.93 -9.36
N PHE A 867 -29.16 3.81 -10.67
CA PHE A 867 -29.48 4.95 -11.53
C PHE A 867 -30.88 5.51 -11.23
N GLY A 868 -31.88 4.63 -11.13
CA GLY A 868 -33.24 5.03 -10.74
C GLY A 868 -33.28 5.75 -9.39
N ALA A 869 -32.58 5.21 -8.39
CA ALA A 869 -32.46 5.83 -7.07
C ALA A 869 -31.76 7.19 -7.11
N SER A 870 -30.72 7.35 -7.92
CA SER A 870 -30.08 8.66 -8.11
C SER A 870 -31.06 9.69 -8.68
N GLY A 871 -31.81 9.33 -9.72
CA GLY A 871 -32.83 10.20 -10.32
C GLY A 871 -33.97 10.51 -9.34
N ALA A 872 -34.51 9.51 -8.66
CA ALA A 872 -35.57 9.68 -7.68
C ALA A 872 -35.14 10.54 -6.48
N THR A 873 -33.87 10.46 -6.06
CA THR A 873 -33.34 11.33 -4.99
C THR A 873 -33.27 12.78 -5.44
N ALA A 874 -32.87 13.05 -6.67
CA ALA A 874 -32.88 14.40 -7.23
C ALA A 874 -34.31 14.97 -7.31
N VAL A 875 -35.26 14.19 -7.84
CA VAL A 875 -36.67 14.58 -7.93
C VAL A 875 -37.29 14.82 -6.55
N LEU A 876 -37.02 13.96 -5.57
CA LEU A 876 -37.55 14.12 -4.21
C LEU A 876 -36.91 15.33 -3.50
N ALA A 877 -35.63 15.59 -3.73
CA ALA A 877 -34.96 16.78 -3.21
C ALA A 877 -35.57 18.06 -3.80
N GLU A 878 -35.87 18.09 -5.10
CA GLU A 878 -36.58 19.20 -5.75
C GLU A 878 -38.00 19.35 -5.20
N ALA A 879 -38.76 18.26 -5.08
CA ALA A 879 -40.13 18.28 -4.57
C ALA A 879 -40.22 18.86 -3.14
N GLN A 880 -39.22 18.61 -2.29
CA GLN A 880 -39.13 19.18 -0.93
C GLN A 880 -38.99 20.70 -0.91
N THR A 881 -38.59 21.33 -2.02
CA THR A 881 -38.50 22.80 -2.11
C THR A 881 -39.84 23.48 -2.41
N ARG A 882 -40.89 22.70 -2.70
CA ARG A 882 -42.21 23.24 -3.03
C ARG A 882 -42.86 23.93 -1.82
N PRO A 883 -43.53 25.08 -2.02
CA PRO A 883 -44.23 25.78 -0.93
C PRO A 883 -45.31 24.95 -0.23
N ASP A 884 -45.90 23.97 -0.91
CA ASP A 884 -46.98 23.11 -0.42
C ASP A 884 -46.51 21.73 0.08
N TRP A 885 -45.19 21.49 0.17
CA TRP A 885 -44.63 20.17 0.51
C TRP A 885 -45.10 19.64 1.86
N GLU A 886 -45.06 20.45 2.93
CA GLU A 886 -45.49 20.03 4.28
C GLU A 886 -46.96 19.56 4.29
N GLN A 887 -47.83 20.29 3.57
CA GLN A 887 -49.25 19.93 3.47
C GLN A 887 -49.44 18.61 2.70
N LEU A 888 -48.67 18.42 1.62
CA LEU A 888 -48.71 17.21 0.79
C LEU A 888 -48.17 16.00 1.57
N LEU A 889 -47.07 16.16 2.30
CA LEU A 889 -46.46 15.13 3.12
C LEU A 889 -47.40 14.72 4.27
N ASP A 890 -48.04 15.67 4.94
CA ASP A 890 -49.02 15.39 6.00
C ASP A 890 -50.24 14.63 5.45
N ALA A 891 -50.76 15.04 4.30
CA ALA A 891 -51.86 14.34 3.64
C ALA A 891 -51.48 12.89 3.28
N TYR A 892 -50.29 12.69 2.71
CA TYR A 892 -49.75 11.37 2.38
C TYR A 892 -49.53 10.52 3.64
N ALA A 893 -48.84 11.05 4.64
CA ALA A 893 -48.54 10.36 5.89
C ALA A 893 -49.81 9.95 6.65
N ARG A 894 -50.87 10.77 6.57
CA ARG A 894 -52.18 10.43 7.12
C ARG A 894 -52.80 9.23 6.41
N CYS A 895 -52.76 9.19 5.08
CA CYS A 895 -53.22 8.03 4.31
C CYS A 895 -52.43 6.77 4.65
N VAL A 896 -51.09 6.83 4.69
CA VAL A 896 -50.24 5.70 5.07
C VAL A 896 -50.56 5.20 6.48
N ARG A 897 -50.79 6.09 7.45
CA ARG A 897 -51.16 5.70 8.82
C ARG A 897 -52.53 5.01 8.87
N ILE A 898 -53.49 5.46 8.08
CA ILE A 898 -54.84 4.86 7.99
C ILE A 898 -54.77 3.47 7.36
N THR A 899 -53.95 3.27 6.33
CA THR A 899 -53.89 2.02 5.58
C THR A 899 -52.87 1.03 6.12
N ARG A 900 -51.97 1.41 7.03
CA ARG A 900 -50.87 0.57 7.54
C ARG A 900 -51.30 -0.81 8.06
N THR A 901 -52.50 -0.94 8.63
CA THR A 901 -53.01 -2.22 9.17
C THR A 901 -53.85 -3.02 8.18
N GLN A 902 -54.06 -2.50 6.96
CA GLN A 902 -54.88 -3.13 5.94
C GLN A 902 -54.00 -4.03 5.05
N ALA A 903 -54.15 -5.34 5.19
CA ALA A 903 -53.40 -6.32 4.39
C ALA A 903 -54.07 -6.64 3.04
N THR A 904 -55.30 -6.16 2.82
CA THR A 904 -56.10 -6.45 1.63
C THR A 904 -56.27 -5.18 0.79
N GLN A 905 -55.95 -5.28 -0.49
CA GLN A 905 -56.29 -4.25 -1.46
C GLN A 905 -57.75 -4.44 -1.88
N TYR A 906 -58.59 -3.44 -1.64
CA TYR A 906 -60.00 -3.47 -2.00
C TYR A 906 -60.20 -2.92 -3.42
N ALA A 907 -61.10 -3.52 -4.19
CA ALA A 907 -61.53 -2.96 -5.47
C ALA A 907 -62.27 -1.64 -5.23
N LEU A 908 -61.93 -0.62 -6.02
CA LEU A 908 -62.65 0.64 -6.04
C LEU A 908 -64.10 0.38 -6.49
N ARG A 909 -65.07 0.90 -5.75
CA ARG A 909 -66.50 0.80 -6.06
C ARG A 909 -67.08 2.19 -6.30
N PRO A 910 -66.87 2.79 -7.49
CA PRO A 910 -67.34 4.15 -7.82
C PRO A 910 -68.82 4.38 -7.49
N GLU A 911 -69.65 3.36 -7.68
CA GLU A 911 -71.09 3.37 -7.44
C GLU A 911 -71.47 3.55 -5.95
N ALA A 912 -70.54 3.35 -5.02
CA ALA A 912 -70.78 3.54 -3.59
C ALA A 912 -70.56 4.99 -3.12
N PHE A 913 -70.04 5.88 -3.98
CA PHE A 913 -69.70 7.27 -3.66
C PHE A 913 -70.93 8.15 -3.91
N GLY A 914 -71.67 8.45 -2.83
CA GLY A 914 -72.97 9.12 -2.88
C GLY A 914 -72.91 10.63 -2.67
N LEU A 915 -71.82 11.15 -2.11
CA LEU A 915 -71.64 12.58 -1.81
C LEU A 915 -70.83 13.30 -2.90
N ALA A 916 -71.11 14.58 -3.14
CA ALA A 916 -70.38 15.39 -4.12
C ALA A 916 -68.86 15.45 -3.84
N ALA A 917 -68.45 15.47 -2.57
CA ALA A 917 -67.04 15.44 -2.19
C ALA A 917 -66.37 14.09 -2.50
N GLU A 918 -67.11 12.98 -2.35
CA GLU A 918 -66.65 11.63 -2.66
C GLU A 918 -66.47 11.48 -4.18
N GLN A 919 -67.40 11.99 -4.98
CA GLN A 919 -67.29 12.03 -6.44
C GLN A 919 -66.12 12.92 -6.91
N GLY A 920 -65.90 14.06 -6.24
CA GLY A 920 -64.74 14.92 -6.50
C GLY A 920 -63.40 14.24 -6.20
N LEU A 921 -63.30 13.51 -5.09
CA LEU A 921 -62.12 12.72 -4.75
C LEU A 921 -61.87 11.59 -5.76
N LEU A 922 -62.93 10.88 -6.18
CA LEU A 922 -62.86 9.85 -7.20
C LEU A 922 -62.34 10.39 -8.54
N ALA A 923 -62.82 11.55 -8.98
CA ALA A 923 -62.36 12.19 -10.21
C ALA A 923 -60.88 12.59 -10.13
N ALA A 924 -60.46 13.19 -9.00
CA ALA A 924 -59.05 13.54 -8.78
C ALA A 924 -58.15 12.29 -8.71
N TYR A 925 -58.61 11.21 -8.06
CA TYR A 925 -57.92 9.92 -8.04
C TYR A 925 -57.75 9.35 -9.46
N GLN A 926 -58.83 9.29 -10.24
CA GLN A 926 -58.78 8.78 -11.62
C GLN A 926 -57.90 9.63 -12.54
N GLN A 927 -57.86 10.95 -12.34
CA GLN A 927 -56.95 11.82 -13.08
C GLN A 927 -55.50 11.58 -12.68
N ALA A 928 -55.21 11.44 -11.38
CA ALA A 928 -53.88 11.09 -10.91
C ALA A 928 -53.45 9.69 -11.40
N GLU A 929 -54.37 8.73 -11.45
CA GLU A 929 -54.14 7.38 -11.95
C GLU A 929 -53.83 7.37 -13.45
N ARG A 930 -54.57 8.16 -14.26
CA ARG A 930 -54.27 8.36 -15.69
C ARG A 930 -52.90 9.02 -15.93
N ARG A 931 -52.55 10.02 -15.13
CA ARG A 931 -51.21 10.64 -15.17
C ARG A 931 -50.11 9.65 -14.80
N ARG A 932 -50.37 8.76 -13.83
CA ARG A 932 -49.44 7.70 -13.44
C ARG A 932 -49.30 6.61 -14.51
N SER A 933 -50.37 6.27 -15.22
CA SER A 933 -50.36 5.25 -16.28
C SER A 933 -49.93 5.76 -17.66
N GLY A 934 -49.80 7.07 -17.85
CA GLY A 934 -49.35 7.68 -19.10
C GLY A 934 -50.42 7.76 -20.20
N GLU A 935 -51.70 7.64 -19.86
CA GLU A 935 -52.80 7.86 -20.82
C GLU A 935 -52.99 9.35 -21.11
N PRO A 936 -53.23 9.77 -22.37
CA PRO A 936 -53.46 11.17 -22.72
C PRO A 936 -54.75 11.70 -22.06
N ASP A 937 -54.67 12.87 -21.42
CA ASP A 937 -55.80 13.57 -20.79
C ASP A 937 -56.61 14.30 -21.88
N ASP A 938 -57.93 14.09 -21.94
CA ASP A 938 -58.85 14.65 -22.96
C ASP A 938 -59.19 16.14 -22.71
N GLY A 939 -58.32 16.84 -21.98
CA GLY A 939 -58.48 18.24 -21.56
C GLY A 939 -57.21 19.01 -21.79
N ASP A 940 -57.11 19.61 -22.97
CA ASP A 940 -56.06 20.52 -23.41
C ASP A 940 -56.05 21.80 -22.55
N VAL A 941 -55.38 21.75 -21.41
CA VAL A 941 -54.95 22.93 -20.63
C VAL A 941 -53.56 22.63 -20.08
N TYR A 942 -52.65 23.60 -20.21
CA TYR A 942 -51.23 23.59 -19.78
C TYR A 942 -50.21 23.16 -20.84
N ARG A 943 -50.11 24.00 -21.86
CA ARG A 943 -48.91 24.21 -22.69
C ARG A 943 -47.81 25.03 -21.98
N GLU A 944 -47.79 25.08 -20.65
CA GLU A 944 -46.94 26.01 -19.88
C GLU A 944 -45.80 25.37 -19.07
N PHE A 945 -45.67 24.03 -19.08
CA PHE A 945 -44.51 23.36 -18.51
C PHE A 945 -43.74 22.62 -19.60
N GLY A 946 -42.87 23.36 -20.28
CA GLY A 946 -41.96 22.83 -21.29
C GLY A 946 -40.92 21.90 -20.69
N VAL A 947 -41.28 20.64 -20.47
CA VAL A 947 -40.34 19.53 -20.28
C VAL A 947 -40.89 18.34 -21.06
N GLY A 948 -40.14 17.91 -22.09
CA GLY A 948 -40.52 16.80 -22.95
C GLY A 948 -40.62 15.49 -22.16
N CYS A 949 -41.75 14.80 -22.31
CA CYS A 949 -41.92 13.42 -21.85
C CYS A 949 -40.92 12.51 -22.58
N ALA A 950 -39.87 12.08 -21.87
CA ALA A 950 -39.16 10.85 -22.15
C ALA A 950 -39.50 9.85 -21.03
N SER A 951 -40.30 8.85 -21.38
CA SER A 951 -40.71 7.66 -20.61
C SER A 951 -39.92 7.39 -19.32
N HIS A 952 -40.47 7.82 -18.17
CA HIS A 952 -40.08 7.37 -16.84
C HIS A 952 -41.21 6.50 -16.27
N HIS A 953 -41.25 5.22 -16.64
CA HIS A 953 -42.12 4.24 -16.00
C HIS A 953 -41.37 3.64 -14.81
N GLY A 954 -41.58 4.20 -13.62
CA GLY A 954 -40.95 3.70 -12.40
C GLY A 954 -40.98 4.66 -11.22
N LEU A 955 -42.02 5.46 -11.07
CA LEU A 955 -42.27 6.25 -9.86
C LEU A 955 -43.77 6.10 -9.54
N PHE A 956 -44.06 5.61 -8.33
CA PHE A 956 -45.38 5.36 -7.69
C PHE A 956 -45.93 3.93 -7.69
#